data_AF-A0AAD4IQE4-F1
#
_entry.id   AF-A0AAD4IQE4-F1
#
_cell.length_a   1.000
_cell.length_b   1.000
_cell.length_c   1.000
_cell.angle_alpha   90.00
_cell.angle_beta   90.00
_cell.angle_gamma   90.00
#
_symmetry.space_group_name_H-M   'P 1'
#
loop_
_entity.id
_entity.type
_entity.pdbx_description
1 polymer ?
#
loop_
_entity_poly.entity_id
_entity_poly.type
_entity_poly.pdbx_seq_one_letter_code
_entity_poly.pdbx_strand_id
1 'polypeptide(L)'
;MDSHKLALIDSCTGKYQDIQVADDYVSVITLTLELQEEAKKSGRIGVHAVSDSASELTPAFLEGHGFESVPKSVAYGYTASGYGFVQDMPYAYIHEFTRTSMAGKIRRFKGGYMSFWEKISESLPAEILCNNEVTSIRRRSSGIEIEVRQNGETTSSLEFDKLIVSGAFPFIHGKTYRSPSIAPTAALSPSSLTHPQNLGDVAGNTSLAHYNPLINEARESARKKANDDGAVASKSLCAELAHQGCALSLARWGLRTEDARLTLLCRGMRAELPVMPSFRYWVPPPWAWDVSNGIRADPGYARLDLGASLVDKRRDLMDFSELERELFSKVQTIDYYTTVLRIKGFENLPVGFYYFGEFMDDPQTIGNPVAMQRSYSDTDVFLFWSYGNSAEIKGQEVTQLALDAVKRMGGEVISVVLQRRFNYFPHVQTQDMKQGFYDRIEKELQGEHSTYYVGGLMAFELTERNSSYAMALVGRHFACDDPLPRFPYVKSLFSVMPECCSKVPQKLDETKGVVFPDLSSLDCYVKHWGTQCIIKNKILYTWLDDDGEVLGRRTYEELHANADCIAEKLLSSRKPVIKPGDRVLLIHVPGLEFIDAFFGCLRARVLPVPVLPPDPLQRGGQALLKIENVAKSCNAVAILSTLGYHSAVRAGLMKNLLPFYKASGQSSARWPNLPWIHTDSWIRKSKGLPAANVDSTSIAPETDDLCFLQFTSGSTGDAKGVMITHGGIVHNVKLMRRRYRSTSSTVLVSWLPQYHDMGLIGGLFTALVSGGTAVLFSPMTFIKNPLLWLETMSKYKAS
;
A
#
# COMPACT_ATOMS: atom_id res chain seq x y z
N MET A 1 -6.59 5.11 13.53
CA MET A 1 -6.41 4.47 12.21
C MET A 1 -5.83 3.11 12.52
N ASP A 2 -6.66 2.07 12.54
CA ASP A 2 -6.21 0.75 12.96
C ASP A 2 -5.77 -0.03 11.73
N SER A 3 -4.52 -0.52 11.76
CA SER A 3 -3.98 -1.47 10.78
C SER A 3 -4.95 -2.61 10.65
N HIS A 4 -5.62 -2.69 9.49
CA HIS A 4 -6.55 -3.77 9.25
C HIS A 4 -5.77 -5.06 9.09
N LYS A 5 -6.09 -6.02 9.95
CA LYS A 5 -5.63 -7.38 9.78
C LYS A 5 -6.29 -7.93 8.53
N LEU A 6 -5.48 -8.37 7.57
CA LEU A 6 -5.88 -9.19 6.44
C LEU A 6 -5.32 -10.58 6.71
N ALA A 7 -6.20 -11.57 6.86
CA ALA A 7 -5.80 -12.92 7.24
C ALA A 7 -6.59 -13.95 6.45
N LEU A 8 -5.99 -15.11 6.21
CA LEU A 8 -6.70 -16.31 5.82
C LEU A 8 -7.29 -16.95 7.07
N ILE A 9 -8.52 -17.44 6.98
CA ILE A 9 -9.19 -18.16 8.07
C ILE A 9 -9.63 -19.54 7.57
N ASP A 10 -9.34 -20.56 8.36
CA ASP A 10 -9.74 -21.94 8.08
C ASP A 10 -11.20 -22.16 8.49
N SER A 11 -12.07 -22.50 7.54
CA SER A 11 -13.51 -22.66 7.78
C SER A 11 -13.90 -23.83 8.69
N CYS A 12 -12.96 -24.72 9.03
CA CYS A 12 -13.19 -25.88 9.89
C CYS A 12 -12.74 -25.65 11.33
N THR A 13 -11.74 -24.81 11.54
CA THR A 13 -11.08 -24.65 12.85
C THR A 13 -11.16 -23.22 13.39
N GLY A 14 -11.47 -22.23 12.54
CA GLY A 14 -11.45 -20.81 12.89
C GLY A 14 -10.06 -20.25 13.15
N LYS A 15 -9.00 -21.05 12.95
CA LYS A 15 -7.62 -20.59 13.02
C LYS A 15 -7.33 -19.69 11.82
N TYR A 16 -6.53 -18.65 12.05
CA TYR A 16 -6.19 -17.70 11.00
C TYR A 16 -4.68 -17.48 10.88
N GLN A 17 -4.25 -17.01 9.71
CA GLN A 17 -2.88 -16.65 9.40
C GLN A 17 -2.85 -15.34 8.60
N ASP A 18 -1.97 -14.42 8.99
CA ASP A 18 -1.81 -13.13 8.31
C ASP A 18 -1.31 -13.32 6.86
N ILE A 19 -1.85 -12.54 5.92
CA ILE A 19 -1.48 -12.61 4.51
C ILE A 19 -0.42 -11.56 4.15
N GLN A 20 0.54 -11.92 3.30
CA GLN A 20 1.61 -11.01 2.84
C GLN A 20 1.16 -10.14 1.67
N VAL A 21 0.37 -9.10 1.97
CA VAL A 21 -0.22 -8.23 0.93
C VAL A 21 0.84 -7.44 0.14
N ALA A 22 1.86 -6.91 0.82
CA ALA A 22 2.80 -5.99 0.18
C ALA A 22 3.60 -6.66 -0.94
N ASP A 23 4.17 -7.84 -0.67
CA ASP A 23 5.04 -8.54 -1.62
C ASP A 23 4.28 -8.98 -2.88
N ASP A 24 3.05 -9.47 -2.69
CA ASP A 24 2.16 -9.87 -3.76
C ASP A 24 1.81 -8.71 -4.70
N TYR A 25 1.41 -7.55 -4.16
CA TYR A 25 1.10 -6.39 -4.99
C TYR A 25 2.35 -5.80 -5.66
N VAL A 26 3.52 -5.84 -5.00
CA VAL A 26 4.80 -5.44 -5.61
C VAL A 26 5.15 -6.37 -6.78
N SER A 27 4.80 -7.66 -6.72
CA SER A 27 5.13 -8.60 -7.79
C SER A 27 4.43 -8.27 -9.13
N VAL A 28 3.24 -7.67 -9.10
CA VAL A 28 2.47 -7.30 -10.31
C VAL A 28 2.58 -5.82 -10.69
N ILE A 29 3.39 -5.04 -9.97
CA ILE A 29 3.48 -3.59 -10.17
C ILE A 29 4.02 -3.24 -11.56
N THR A 30 5.02 -3.98 -12.04
CA THR A 30 5.65 -3.73 -13.34
C THR A 30 4.63 -3.90 -14.47
N LEU A 31 3.93 -5.04 -14.49
CA LEU A 31 2.89 -5.33 -15.47
C LEU A 31 1.74 -4.30 -15.41
N THR A 32 1.38 -3.87 -14.20
CA THR A 32 0.37 -2.84 -14.04
C THR A 32 0.82 -1.48 -14.58
N LEU A 33 2.08 -1.09 -14.37
CA LEU A 33 2.62 0.16 -14.90
C LEU A 33 2.74 0.14 -16.43
N GLU A 34 3.10 -1.01 -17.00
CA GLU A 34 3.16 -1.20 -18.46
C GLU A 34 1.79 -0.99 -19.10
N LEU A 35 0.76 -1.70 -18.63
CA LEU A 35 -0.62 -1.54 -19.12
C LEU A 35 -1.18 -0.14 -18.88
N GLN A 36 -0.77 0.55 -17.81
CA GLN A 36 -1.16 1.94 -17.57
C GLN A 36 -0.62 2.89 -18.64
N GLU A 37 0.63 2.69 -19.08
CA GLU A 37 1.21 3.52 -20.14
C GLU A 37 0.59 3.20 -21.50
N GLU A 38 0.20 1.95 -21.77
CA GLU A 38 -0.59 1.60 -22.96
C GLU A 38 -1.96 2.27 -22.95
N ALA A 39 -2.70 2.16 -21.85
CA ALA A 39 -4.00 2.79 -21.68
C ALA A 39 -3.94 4.30 -21.90
N LYS A 40 -2.89 4.95 -21.36
CA LYS A 40 -2.64 6.39 -21.55
C LYS A 40 -2.37 6.76 -23.02
N LYS A 41 -1.62 5.92 -23.76
CA LYS A 41 -1.38 6.13 -25.20
C LYS A 41 -2.63 5.95 -26.04
N SER A 42 -3.58 5.13 -25.59
CA SER A 42 -4.82 4.87 -26.33
C SER A 42 -5.77 6.09 -26.41
N GLY A 43 -5.69 7.02 -25.46
CA GLY A 43 -6.64 8.13 -25.33
C GLY A 43 -8.06 7.71 -24.89
N ARG A 44 -8.29 6.41 -24.67
CA ARG A 44 -9.55 5.83 -24.20
C ARG A 44 -9.61 5.88 -22.66
N ILE A 45 -10.79 5.62 -22.10
CA ILE A 45 -11.05 5.69 -20.63
C ILE A 45 -11.74 4.42 -20.14
N GLY A 46 -11.76 4.22 -18.83
CA GLY A 46 -12.39 3.05 -18.21
C GLY A 46 -11.77 1.73 -18.68
N VAL A 47 -12.59 0.67 -18.69
CA VAL A 47 -12.18 -0.67 -19.15
C VAL A 47 -11.79 -0.65 -20.63
N HIS A 48 -12.43 0.21 -21.44
CA HIS A 48 -12.12 0.35 -22.87
C HIS A 48 -10.64 0.66 -23.13
N ALA A 49 -9.98 1.37 -22.21
CA ALA A 49 -8.56 1.75 -22.35
C ALA A 49 -7.58 0.57 -22.37
N VAL A 50 -7.97 -0.57 -21.80
CA VAL A 50 -7.15 -1.79 -21.74
C VAL A 50 -7.83 -2.99 -22.40
N SER A 51 -9.04 -2.80 -22.94
CA SER A 51 -9.82 -3.90 -23.51
C SER A 51 -9.16 -4.58 -24.71
N ASP A 52 -8.35 -3.87 -25.50
CA ASP A 52 -7.63 -4.50 -26.63
C ASP A 52 -6.42 -5.30 -26.15
N SER A 53 -5.62 -4.71 -25.24
CA SER A 53 -4.34 -5.30 -24.81
C SER A 53 -4.49 -6.36 -23.73
N ALA A 54 -5.54 -6.31 -22.90
CA ALA A 54 -5.73 -7.20 -21.75
C ALA A 54 -7.06 -7.99 -21.81
N SER A 55 -7.60 -8.27 -23.00
CA SER A 55 -8.86 -9.00 -23.17
C SER A 55 -8.79 -10.48 -22.83
N GLU A 56 -7.59 -11.06 -22.75
CA GLU A 56 -7.43 -12.50 -22.56
C GLU A 56 -7.80 -12.93 -21.14
N LEU A 57 -8.21 -14.20 -20.98
CA LEU A 57 -8.42 -14.79 -19.66
C LEU A 57 -7.15 -14.65 -18.83
N THR A 58 -7.32 -14.28 -17.57
CA THR A 58 -6.22 -13.95 -16.66
C THR A 58 -5.09 -14.97 -16.63
N PRO A 59 -5.32 -16.31 -16.55
CA PRO A 59 -4.22 -17.27 -16.56
C PRO A 59 -3.40 -17.23 -17.85
N ALA A 60 -4.06 -17.19 -19.02
CA ALA A 60 -3.41 -17.16 -20.32
C ALA A 60 -2.64 -15.83 -20.52
N PHE A 61 -3.23 -14.71 -20.10
CA PHE A 61 -2.59 -13.41 -20.17
C PHE A 61 -1.29 -13.39 -19.35
N LEU A 62 -1.33 -13.90 -18.12
CA LEU A 62 -0.20 -13.92 -17.21
C LEU A 62 0.93 -14.83 -17.69
N GLU A 63 0.59 -16.01 -18.22
CA GLU A 63 1.57 -16.93 -18.83
C GLU A 63 2.34 -16.24 -19.96
N GLY A 64 1.63 -15.50 -20.83
CA GLY A 64 2.23 -14.70 -21.90
C GLY A 64 3.17 -13.57 -21.43
N HIS A 65 3.07 -13.17 -20.16
CA HIS A 65 3.89 -12.11 -19.55
C HIS A 65 4.87 -12.65 -18.50
N GLY A 66 5.10 -13.98 -18.45
CA GLY A 66 6.09 -14.60 -17.57
C GLY A 66 5.66 -14.75 -16.11
N PHE A 67 4.36 -14.75 -15.83
CA PHE A 67 3.79 -14.98 -14.50
C PHE A 67 3.12 -16.35 -14.43
N GLU A 68 3.40 -17.11 -13.36
CA GLU A 68 2.77 -18.42 -13.13
C GLU A 68 1.29 -18.31 -12.74
N SER A 69 0.95 -17.31 -11.91
CA SER A 69 -0.43 -17.07 -11.45
C SER A 69 -0.61 -15.64 -10.93
N VAL A 70 -1.86 -15.25 -10.70
CA VAL A 70 -2.16 -14.04 -9.92
C VAL A 70 -1.65 -14.25 -8.49
N PRO A 71 -0.96 -13.27 -7.86
CA PRO A 71 -0.59 -13.35 -6.46
C PRO A 71 -1.82 -13.52 -5.56
N LYS A 72 -1.70 -14.33 -4.51
CA LYS A 72 -2.86 -14.75 -3.71
C LYS A 72 -3.62 -13.59 -3.09
N SER A 73 -2.96 -12.59 -2.52
CA SER A 73 -3.66 -11.45 -1.92
C SER A 73 -4.36 -10.55 -2.93
N VAL A 74 -3.87 -10.49 -4.18
CA VAL A 74 -4.57 -9.82 -5.29
C VAL A 74 -5.81 -10.62 -5.66
N ALA A 75 -5.66 -11.94 -5.87
CA ALA A 75 -6.76 -12.81 -6.23
C ALA A 75 -7.86 -12.83 -5.16
N TYR A 76 -7.50 -13.01 -3.89
CA TYR A 76 -8.43 -13.01 -2.77
C TYR A 76 -9.06 -11.65 -2.55
N GLY A 77 -8.31 -10.55 -2.69
CA GLY A 77 -8.88 -9.21 -2.64
C GLY A 77 -9.93 -8.98 -3.74
N TYR A 78 -9.65 -9.45 -4.96
CA TYR A 78 -10.56 -9.37 -6.10
C TYR A 78 -11.83 -10.20 -5.89
N THR A 79 -11.66 -11.50 -5.60
CA THR A 79 -12.77 -12.44 -5.39
C THR A 79 -13.61 -12.07 -4.16
N ALA A 80 -13.00 -11.65 -3.05
CA ALA A 80 -13.75 -11.22 -1.87
C ALA A 80 -14.41 -9.84 -2.00
N SER A 81 -14.15 -9.10 -3.09
CA SER A 81 -14.82 -7.82 -3.36
C SER A 81 -16.06 -7.98 -4.24
N GLY A 82 -16.37 -9.20 -4.70
CA GLY A 82 -17.56 -9.48 -5.51
C GLY A 82 -17.31 -9.51 -7.02
N TYR A 83 -16.06 -9.45 -7.48
CA TYR A 83 -15.72 -9.37 -8.91
C TYR A 83 -15.58 -10.73 -9.62
N GLY A 84 -15.94 -11.83 -8.94
CA GLY A 84 -15.87 -13.20 -9.44
C GLY A 84 -14.50 -13.85 -9.25
N PHE A 85 -14.34 -15.04 -9.84
CA PHE A 85 -13.11 -15.83 -9.74
C PHE A 85 -12.10 -15.40 -10.80
N VAL A 86 -10.86 -15.16 -10.40
CA VAL A 86 -9.82 -14.57 -11.26
C VAL A 86 -9.56 -15.38 -12.53
N GLN A 87 -9.63 -16.71 -12.46
CA GLN A 87 -9.40 -17.61 -13.60
C GLN A 87 -10.44 -17.47 -14.71
N ASP A 88 -11.64 -16.99 -14.39
CA ASP A 88 -12.74 -16.85 -15.33
C ASP A 88 -12.85 -15.42 -15.91
N MET A 89 -12.01 -14.51 -15.45
CA MET A 89 -12.09 -13.09 -15.77
C MET A 89 -11.01 -12.69 -16.78
N PRO A 90 -11.36 -11.86 -17.78
CA PRO A 90 -10.38 -11.13 -18.57
C PRO A 90 -9.42 -10.32 -17.68
N TYR A 91 -8.14 -10.29 -18.04
CA TYR A 91 -7.12 -9.58 -17.24
C TYR A 91 -7.37 -8.07 -17.15
N ALA A 92 -8.05 -7.47 -18.13
CA ALA A 92 -8.47 -6.07 -18.11
C ALA A 92 -9.18 -5.67 -16.81
N TYR A 93 -10.02 -6.55 -16.25
CA TYR A 93 -10.71 -6.28 -14.99
C TYR A 93 -9.79 -6.43 -13.77
N ILE A 94 -8.87 -7.40 -13.80
CA ILE A 94 -7.83 -7.57 -12.76
C ILE A 94 -6.90 -6.35 -12.75
N HIS A 95 -6.57 -5.81 -13.92
CA HIS A 95 -5.80 -4.58 -14.07
C HIS A 95 -6.53 -3.38 -13.44
N GLU A 96 -7.81 -3.18 -13.74
CA GLU A 96 -8.61 -2.08 -13.17
C GLU A 96 -8.71 -2.16 -11.63
N PHE A 97 -8.79 -3.38 -11.09
CA PHE A 97 -8.70 -3.63 -9.65
C PHE A 97 -7.30 -3.29 -9.10
N THR A 98 -6.25 -3.92 -9.62
CA THR A 98 -4.87 -3.78 -9.10
C THR A 98 -4.38 -2.34 -9.16
N ARG A 99 -4.62 -1.61 -10.25
CA ARG A 99 -4.19 -0.21 -10.36
C ARG A 99 -4.83 0.70 -9.32
N THR A 100 -6.01 0.35 -8.82
CA THR A 100 -6.71 1.11 -7.77
C THR A 100 -6.33 0.63 -6.37
N SER A 101 -6.21 -0.68 -6.19
CA SER A 101 -5.86 -1.33 -4.91
C SER A 101 -4.40 -1.14 -4.50
N MET A 102 -3.48 -0.88 -5.45
CA MET A 102 -2.08 -0.52 -5.16
C MET A 102 -1.89 0.88 -4.57
N ALA A 103 -2.95 1.71 -4.54
CA ALA A 103 -2.82 3.16 -4.33
C ALA A 103 -2.86 3.66 -2.87
N GLY A 104 -2.60 2.79 -1.88
CA GLY A 104 -2.35 3.17 -0.49
C GLY A 104 -3.46 2.82 0.53
N LYS A 105 -3.30 3.35 1.76
CA LYS A 105 -4.09 3.04 2.97
C LYS A 105 -5.61 2.95 2.69
N ILE A 106 -6.23 1.81 3.02
CA ILE A 106 -7.70 1.62 2.99
C ILE A 106 -8.36 2.66 3.90
N ARG A 107 -9.29 3.45 3.36
CA ARG A 107 -9.98 4.51 4.09
C ARG A 107 -11.38 4.08 4.49
N ARG A 108 -11.87 4.65 5.59
CA ARG A 108 -13.24 4.45 6.08
C ARG A 108 -13.82 5.77 6.53
N PHE A 109 -15.14 5.87 6.40
CA PHE A 109 -15.90 6.98 6.92
C PHE A 109 -16.53 6.57 8.25
N LYS A 110 -16.33 7.39 9.28
CA LYS A 110 -16.87 7.14 10.62
C LYS A 110 -18.40 7.01 10.62
N GLY A 111 -19.10 7.71 9.73
CA GLY A 111 -20.56 7.62 9.54
C GLY A 111 -20.98 6.59 8.49
N GLY A 112 -20.11 5.64 8.13
CA GLY A 112 -20.35 4.76 7.00
C GLY A 112 -20.18 5.46 5.65
N TYR A 113 -20.04 4.67 4.59
CA TYR A 113 -19.82 5.20 3.25
C TYR A 113 -21.03 5.97 2.72
N MET A 114 -22.24 5.57 3.13
CA MET A 114 -23.49 6.25 2.79
C MET A 114 -23.50 7.72 3.24
N SER A 115 -23.00 8.02 4.44
CA SER A 115 -22.96 9.41 4.94
C SER A 115 -22.18 10.38 4.05
N PHE A 116 -21.22 9.88 3.25
CA PHE A 116 -20.51 10.68 2.27
C PHE A 116 -21.42 11.05 1.09
N TRP A 117 -22.21 10.10 0.60
CA TRP A 117 -23.14 10.32 -0.52
C TRP A 117 -24.34 11.16 -0.13
N GLU A 118 -24.85 11.00 1.09
CA GLU A 118 -25.90 11.86 1.63
C GLU A 118 -25.45 13.32 1.64
N LYS A 119 -24.24 13.59 2.13
CA LYS A 119 -23.67 14.95 2.12
C LYS A 119 -23.43 15.49 0.72
N ILE A 120 -23.00 14.65 -0.22
CA ILE A 120 -22.90 15.06 -1.63
C ILE A 120 -24.28 15.44 -2.15
N SER A 121 -25.27 14.58 -1.94
CA SER A 121 -26.66 14.80 -2.34
C SER A 121 -27.22 16.12 -1.79
N GLU A 122 -26.97 16.41 -0.50
CA GLU A 122 -27.38 17.66 0.14
C GLU A 122 -26.65 18.90 -0.42
N SER A 123 -25.43 18.73 -0.93
CA SER A 123 -24.62 19.83 -1.48
C SER A 123 -24.90 20.15 -2.96
N LEU A 124 -25.61 19.27 -3.67
CA LEU A 124 -25.87 19.44 -5.09
C LEU A 124 -26.92 20.53 -5.33
N PRO A 125 -26.74 21.41 -6.33
CA PRO A 125 -27.72 22.44 -6.67
C PRO A 125 -28.94 21.88 -7.43
N ALA A 126 -29.18 20.56 -7.40
CA ALA A 126 -30.23 19.86 -8.15
C ALA A 126 -31.05 18.95 -7.23
N GLU A 127 -32.38 18.87 -7.45
CA GLU A 127 -33.29 18.13 -6.55
C GLU A 127 -33.33 16.62 -6.80
N ILE A 128 -33.04 15.89 -5.73
CA ILE A 128 -32.82 14.45 -5.67
C ILE A 128 -34.17 13.70 -5.50
N LEU A 129 -34.74 13.14 -6.57
CA LEU A 129 -36.02 12.42 -6.62
C LEU A 129 -35.93 10.94 -6.16
N CYS A 130 -35.89 10.72 -4.85
CA CYS A 130 -35.94 9.38 -4.26
C CYS A 130 -37.37 8.78 -4.19
N ASN A 131 -37.47 7.46 -4.06
CA ASN A 131 -38.73 6.71 -3.85
C ASN A 131 -39.71 6.72 -5.04
N ASN A 132 -39.16 6.96 -6.22
CA ASN A 132 -39.86 6.95 -7.49
C ASN A 132 -39.65 5.61 -8.18
N GLU A 133 -40.73 5.00 -8.67
CA GLU A 133 -40.66 3.84 -9.55
C GLU A 133 -40.79 4.34 -10.99
N VAL A 134 -39.76 4.12 -11.80
CA VAL A 134 -39.87 4.37 -13.25
C VAL A 134 -40.63 3.23 -13.86
N THR A 135 -41.62 3.54 -14.67
CA THR A 135 -42.49 2.55 -15.30
C THR A 135 -42.28 2.46 -16.81
N SER A 136 -41.81 3.54 -17.43
CA SER A 136 -41.48 3.59 -18.86
C SER A 136 -40.51 4.74 -19.16
N ILE A 137 -39.60 4.50 -20.10
CA ILE A 137 -38.70 5.48 -20.70
C ILE A 137 -38.90 5.38 -22.22
N ARG A 138 -39.27 6.49 -22.85
CA ARG A 138 -39.47 6.60 -24.31
C ARG A 138 -38.56 7.68 -24.86
N ARG A 139 -37.77 7.36 -25.87
CA ARG A 139 -36.79 8.25 -26.50
C ARG A 139 -37.27 8.57 -27.91
N ARG A 140 -37.60 9.83 -28.14
CA ARG A 140 -38.08 10.35 -29.43
C ARG A 140 -37.06 11.34 -29.98
N SER A 141 -37.15 11.63 -31.27
CA SER A 141 -36.32 12.67 -31.90
C SER A 141 -36.52 14.06 -31.29
N SER A 142 -37.68 14.30 -30.65
CA SER A 142 -38.04 15.58 -30.00
C SER A 142 -37.67 15.65 -28.52
N GLY A 143 -37.16 14.58 -27.90
CA GLY A 143 -36.88 14.51 -26.47
C GLY A 143 -37.17 13.15 -25.85
N ILE A 144 -36.99 13.05 -24.54
CA ILE A 144 -37.10 11.83 -23.75
C ILE A 144 -38.23 12.00 -22.75
N GLU A 145 -39.14 11.03 -22.73
CA GLU A 145 -40.29 10.99 -21.84
C GLU A 145 -40.11 9.85 -20.82
N ILE A 146 -40.22 10.15 -19.53
CA ILE A 146 -40.13 9.17 -18.45
C ILE A 146 -41.42 9.20 -17.64
N GLU A 147 -42.07 8.04 -17.56
CA GLU A 147 -43.19 7.83 -16.67
C GLU A 147 -42.70 7.37 -15.30
N VAL A 148 -43.17 8.07 -14.27
CA VAL A 148 -42.77 7.83 -12.88
C VAL A 148 -44.01 7.63 -12.03
N ARG A 149 -44.00 6.58 -11.21
CA ARG A 149 -45.00 6.32 -10.17
C ARG A 149 -44.43 6.72 -8.80
N GLN A 150 -45.07 7.68 -8.14
CA GLN A 150 -44.73 8.12 -6.80
C GLN A 150 -45.60 7.38 -5.76
N ASN A 151 -44.96 6.81 -4.74
CA ASN A 151 -45.63 6.14 -3.61
C ASN A 151 -46.66 5.07 -4.00
N GLY A 152 -46.56 4.48 -5.19
CA GLY A 152 -47.45 3.42 -5.67
C GLY A 152 -48.80 3.89 -6.23
N GLU A 153 -49.12 5.18 -6.21
CA GLU A 153 -50.49 5.65 -6.51
C GLU A 153 -50.57 6.67 -7.66
N THR A 154 -49.64 7.62 -7.76
CA THR A 154 -49.71 8.69 -8.76
C THR A 154 -48.68 8.50 -9.86
N THR A 155 -49.13 8.39 -11.12
CA THR A 155 -48.24 8.32 -12.30
C THR A 155 -48.15 9.70 -12.93
N SER A 156 -46.93 10.23 -13.08
CA SER A 156 -46.63 11.49 -13.76
C SER A 156 -45.64 11.27 -14.89
N SER A 157 -45.84 11.96 -16.01
CA SER A 157 -44.87 11.99 -17.12
C SER A 157 -43.92 13.18 -16.96
N LEU A 158 -42.63 12.95 -17.19
CA LEU A 158 -41.58 13.95 -17.12
C LEU A 158 -40.80 13.96 -18.45
N GLU A 159 -40.48 15.14 -18.95
CA GLU A 159 -39.77 15.32 -20.23
C GLU A 159 -38.36 15.89 -20.01
N PHE A 160 -37.39 15.32 -20.74
CA PHE A 160 -35.96 15.62 -20.67
C PHE A 160 -35.34 15.67 -22.07
N ASP A 161 -34.24 16.40 -22.22
CA ASP A 161 -33.51 16.48 -23.49
C ASP A 161 -32.48 15.35 -23.62
N LYS A 162 -31.97 14.89 -22.47
CA LYS A 162 -30.87 13.92 -22.38
C LYS A 162 -31.12 12.91 -21.27
N LEU A 163 -30.66 11.69 -21.49
CA LEU A 163 -30.72 10.59 -20.53
C LEU A 163 -29.31 10.10 -20.22
N ILE A 164 -28.95 10.08 -18.94
CA ILE A 164 -27.71 9.45 -18.47
C ILE A 164 -28.09 8.25 -17.62
N VAL A 165 -27.58 7.08 -17.99
CA VAL A 165 -27.91 5.82 -17.33
C VAL A 165 -26.70 5.32 -16.55
N SER A 166 -26.81 5.24 -15.21
CA SER A 166 -25.74 4.77 -14.32
C SER A 166 -26.06 3.47 -13.57
N GLY A 167 -27.13 2.77 -13.94
CA GLY A 167 -27.64 1.59 -13.24
C GLY A 167 -27.71 0.34 -14.11
N ALA A 168 -28.00 -0.81 -13.49
CA ALA A 168 -28.00 -2.12 -14.17
C ALA A 168 -29.30 -2.48 -14.91
N PHE A 169 -30.32 -1.61 -14.90
CA PHE A 169 -31.59 -1.88 -15.59
C PHE A 169 -31.47 -2.07 -17.11
N PRO A 170 -30.48 -1.50 -17.84
CA PRO A 170 -30.27 -1.83 -19.24
C PRO A 170 -29.93 -3.30 -19.49
N PHE A 171 -29.40 -3.99 -18.48
CA PHE A 171 -28.90 -5.35 -18.58
C PHE A 171 -29.93 -6.38 -18.11
N ILE A 172 -31.23 -6.04 -18.12
CA ILE A 172 -32.32 -6.97 -17.76
C ILE A 172 -32.35 -8.24 -18.62
N HIS A 173 -31.81 -8.16 -19.84
CA HIS A 173 -31.66 -9.30 -20.76
C HIS A 173 -30.26 -9.92 -20.70
N GLY A 174 -29.40 -9.44 -19.81
CA GLY A 174 -28.08 -10.00 -19.55
C GLY A 174 -28.15 -11.35 -18.86
N LYS A 175 -26.99 -11.97 -18.67
CA LYS A 175 -26.85 -13.30 -18.07
C LYS A 175 -26.39 -13.18 -16.61
N THR A 176 -26.77 -14.12 -15.77
CA THR A 176 -26.10 -14.30 -14.48
C THR A 176 -24.82 -15.10 -14.70
N TYR A 177 -23.70 -14.58 -14.19
CA TYR A 177 -22.40 -15.25 -14.23
C TYR A 177 -22.49 -16.64 -13.59
N ARG A 178 -21.81 -17.58 -14.23
CA ARG A 178 -21.57 -18.94 -13.71
C ARG A 178 -20.14 -19.31 -14.09
N SER A 179 -19.40 -19.84 -13.12
CA SER A 179 -18.08 -20.41 -13.43
C SER A 179 -18.27 -21.62 -14.36
N PRO A 180 -17.47 -21.75 -15.44
CA PRO A 180 -17.54 -22.92 -16.30
C PRO A 180 -17.22 -24.19 -15.49
N SER A 181 -18.08 -25.22 -15.56
CA SER A 181 -17.79 -26.48 -14.88
C SER A 181 -16.53 -27.11 -15.46
N ILE A 182 -15.51 -27.30 -14.63
CA ILE A 182 -14.33 -28.11 -14.98
C ILE A 182 -14.83 -29.53 -15.25
N ALA A 183 -14.84 -29.95 -16.52
CA ALA A 183 -14.92 -31.38 -16.82
C ALA A 183 -13.71 -32.05 -16.14
N PRO A 184 -13.90 -33.14 -15.37
CA PRO A 184 -12.79 -33.78 -14.69
C PRO A 184 -11.75 -34.18 -15.75
N THR A 185 -10.58 -33.54 -15.71
CA THR A 185 -9.41 -33.99 -16.46
C THR A 185 -9.21 -35.47 -16.14
N ALA A 186 -9.27 -36.30 -17.17
CA ALA A 186 -9.07 -37.74 -17.08
C ALA A 186 -7.84 -38.02 -16.22
N ALA A 187 -8.03 -38.82 -15.17
CA ALA A 187 -6.97 -39.26 -14.28
C ALA A 187 -5.85 -39.90 -15.11
N LEU A 188 -4.73 -39.20 -15.25
CA LEU A 188 -3.49 -39.83 -15.67
C LEU A 188 -3.04 -40.74 -14.52
N SER A 189 -3.14 -42.03 -14.76
CA SER A 189 -2.70 -43.10 -13.87
C SER A 189 -1.20 -42.95 -13.53
N PRO A 190 -0.79 -43.22 -12.28
CA PRO A 190 0.61 -43.20 -11.90
C PRO A 190 1.31 -44.45 -12.45
N SER A 191 2.19 -44.29 -13.45
CA SER A 191 3.09 -45.36 -13.83
C SER A 191 4.49 -44.86 -14.19
N SER A 192 5.47 -45.52 -13.56
CA SER A 192 6.90 -45.58 -13.84
C SER A 192 7.73 -44.28 -13.73
N LEU A 193 8.25 -44.09 -12.51
CA LEU A 193 9.64 -43.72 -12.28
C LEU A 193 10.58 -44.44 -13.27
N THR A 194 11.30 -43.67 -14.11
CA THR A 194 12.66 -44.03 -14.53
C THR A 194 13.49 -42.76 -14.60
N HIS A 195 14.52 -42.69 -13.77
CA HIS A 195 15.65 -41.78 -13.96
C HIS A 195 16.36 -42.12 -15.27
N PRO A 196 16.94 -41.11 -15.94
CA PRO A 196 18.31 -41.28 -16.41
C PRO A 196 19.21 -40.14 -15.96
N GLN A 197 20.39 -40.54 -15.46
CA GLN A 197 21.56 -39.70 -15.31
C GLN A 197 22.27 -39.51 -16.66
N ASN A 198 22.83 -38.31 -16.83
CA ASN A 198 24.07 -37.94 -17.52
C ASN A 198 24.13 -37.66 -19.03
N LEU A 199 25.01 -36.67 -19.30
CA LEU A 199 25.57 -36.11 -20.55
C LEU A 199 24.68 -35.06 -21.21
N GLY A 200 25.10 -33.83 -21.51
CA GLY A 200 26.42 -33.19 -21.57
C GLY A 200 26.25 -31.92 -22.42
N ASP A 201 27.12 -30.94 -22.22
CA ASP A 201 27.14 -29.60 -22.81
C ASP A 201 26.56 -29.43 -24.24
N VAL A 202 25.62 -28.48 -24.40
CA VAL A 202 25.63 -27.54 -25.54
C VAL A 202 25.17 -26.16 -25.03
N ALA A 203 26.13 -25.24 -24.96
CA ALA A 203 25.91 -23.83 -24.76
C ALA A 203 25.18 -23.22 -25.97
N GLY A 204 24.07 -22.53 -25.72
CA GLY A 204 23.34 -21.72 -26.69
C GLY A 204 22.94 -20.40 -26.05
N ASN A 205 23.82 -19.41 -26.17
CA ASN A 205 23.61 -18.02 -25.76
C ASN A 205 22.40 -17.40 -26.46
N THR A 206 21.40 -16.95 -25.70
CA THR A 206 20.69 -15.70 -26.01
C THR A 206 20.40 -14.94 -24.72
N SER A 207 21.05 -13.78 -24.63
CA SER A 207 21.10 -12.83 -23.53
C SER A 207 19.76 -12.11 -23.31
N LEU A 208 19.24 -12.19 -22.09
CA LEU A 208 18.35 -11.20 -21.49
C LEU A 208 18.78 -11.00 -20.01
N ALA A 209 20.04 -10.64 -19.84
CA ALA A 209 20.58 -10.17 -18.56
C ALA A 209 20.63 -8.64 -18.58
N HIS A 210 19.56 -7.98 -18.13
CA HIS A 210 19.60 -6.62 -17.57
C HIS A 210 18.77 -6.65 -16.29
N TYR A 211 19.45 -6.95 -15.17
CA TYR A 211 18.89 -7.02 -13.82
C TYR A 211 18.80 -5.63 -13.18
N ASN A 212 17.67 -5.37 -12.50
CA ASN A 212 17.50 -4.26 -11.57
C ASN A 212 17.81 -4.75 -10.13
N PRO A 213 18.88 -4.26 -9.45
CA PRO A 213 19.33 -4.78 -8.15
C PRO A 213 18.33 -4.57 -6.99
N LEU A 214 17.49 -3.53 -7.09
CA LEU A 214 16.56 -3.10 -6.04
C LEU A 214 15.47 -4.14 -5.70
N ILE A 215 15.12 -5.00 -6.66
CA ILE A 215 14.05 -5.99 -6.51
C ILE A 215 14.52 -7.22 -5.71
N ASN A 216 15.79 -7.60 -5.85
CA ASN A 216 16.36 -8.71 -5.08
C ASN A 216 16.58 -8.34 -3.61
N GLU A 217 16.95 -7.08 -3.33
CA GLU A 217 17.11 -6.57 -1.97
C GLU A 217 15.77 -6.43 -1.22
N ALA A 218 14.70 -6.01 -1.92
CA ALA A 218 13.35 -5.99 -1.37
C ALA A 218 12.86 -7.41 -1.00
N ARG A 219 13.14 -8.40 -1.86
CA ARG A 219 12.79 -9.82 -1.64
C ARG A 219 13.51 -10.45 -0.45
N GLU A 220 14.78 -10.10 -0.20
CA GLU A 220 15.52 -10.59 0.97
C GLU A 220 15.14 -9.91 2.28
N SER A 221 14.78 -8.61 2.23
CA SER A 221 14.34 -7.87 3.42
C SER A 221 12.92 -8.25 3.86
N ALA A 222 12.02 -8.58 2.92
CA ALA A 222 10.65 -9.01 3.23
C ALA A 222 10.60 -10.42 3.83
N ARG A 223 11.43 -11.36 3.31
CA ARG A 223 11.57 -12.73 3.86
C ARG A 223 11.96 -12.78 5.34
N LYS A 224 12.66 -11.77 5.85
CA LYS A 224 13.08 -11.71 7.26
C LYS A 224 11.99 -11.19 8.22
N LYS A 225 10.96 -10.51 7.73
CA LYS A 225 9.99 -9.77 8.56
C LYS A 225 8.66 -10.50 8.76
N ALA A 226 8.40 -11.59 8.03
CA ALA A 226 7.20 -12.40 8.16
C ALA A 226 7.06 -13.16 9.50
N ASN A 227 8.04 -13.06 10.41
CA ASN A 227 8.07 -13.79 11.68
C ASN A 227 7.77 -12.95 12.93
N ASP A 228 7.68 -11.61 12.85
CA ASP A 228 7.75 -10.76 14.05
C ASP A 228 6.65 -9.69 14.10
N ASP A 229 5.67 -9.97 14.94
CA ASP A 229 4.37 -9.30 15.15
C ASP A 229 4.37 -7.77 15.41
N GLY A 230 3.17 -7.20 15.25
CA GLY A 230 2.48 -6.55 16.39
C GLY A 230 2.47 -5.02 16.44
N ALA A 231 1.29 -4.43 16.21
CA ALA A 231 1.01 -3.00 16.26
C ALA A 231 1.09 -2.37 17.67
N VAL A 232 1.33 -1.04 17.75
CA VAL A 232 0.46 -0.01 18.41
C VAL A 232 1.17 1.36 18.61
N ALA A 233 0.37 2.44 18.43
CA ALA A 233 0.48 3.85 18.88
C ALA A 233 1.41 4.82 18.09
N SER A 234 1.07 6.11 17.85
CA SER A 234 0.16 7.03 18.55
C SER A 234 -0.46 8.13 17.65
N LYS A 235 -1.59 8.68 18.15
CA LYS A 235 -2.19 10.02 17.90
C LYS A 235 -1.09 11.10 17.82
N SER A 236 -1.14 12.17 17.03
CA SER A 236 -2.20 13.17 16.82
C SER A 236 -1.75 14.12 15.68
N LEU A 237 -2.61 15.07 15.28
CA LEU A 237 -2.31 16.23 14.42
C LEU A 237 -2.55 16.02 12.91
N CYS A 238 -3.80 16.21 12.46
CA CYS A 238 -4.13 16.70 11.10
C CYS A 238 -5.63 17.04 11.03
N ALA A 239 -5.99 18.14 11.68
CA ALA A 239 -7.35 18.70 11.63
C ALA A 239 -7.51 19.79 10.54
N GLU A 240 -6.50 20.06 9.70
CA GLU A 240 -6.51 21.30 8.89
C GLU A 240 -6.41 21.14 7.36
N LEU A 241 -6.32 19.92 6.80
CA LEU A 241 -6.21 19.74 5.34
C LEU A 241 -7.42 19.05 4.68
N ALA A 242 -8.47 18.73 5.45
CA ALA A 242 -9.71 18.13 4.91
C ALA A 242 -10.70 19.15 4.33
N HIS A 243 -10.42 20.45 4.41
CA HIS A 243 -11.40 21.50 4.09
C HIS A 243 -11.35 22.07 2.67
N GLN A 244 -10.40 21.69 1.79
CA GLN A 244 -10.21 22.43 0.52
C GLN A 244 -10.06 21.60 -0.78
N GLY A 245 -10.18 20.27 -0.76
CA GLY A 245 -9.79 19.45 -1.94
C GLY A 245 -10.90 18.97 -2.88
N CYS A 246 -12.00 18.41 -2.37
CA CYS A 246 -12.95 17.64 -3.20
C CYS A 246 -14.42 18.07 -3.11
N ALA A 247 -14.81 18.88 -2.12
CA ALA A 247 -16.21 19.33 -2.00
C ALA A 247 -16.53 20.57 -2.85
N LEU A 248 -15.51 21.30 -3.32
CA LEU A 248 -15.67 22.55 -4.07
C LEU A 248 -15.72 22.37 -5.60
N SER A 249 -15.45 21.17 -6.12
CA SER A 249 -15.38 20.93 -7.57
C SER A 249 -16.62 20.27 -8.17
N LEU A 250 -17.73 20.13 -7.44
CA LEU A 250 -19.04 19.81 -8.02
C LEU A 250 -20.05 20.94 -7.79
N ALA A 251 -19.88 21.73 -6.72
CA ALA A 251 -20.72 22.89 -6.43
C ALA A 251 -20.37 24.17 -7.23
N ARG A 252 -19.24 24.21 -7.96
CA ARG A 252 -18.80 25.38 -8.75
C ARG A 252 -19.19 25.37 -10.23
N TRP A 253 -19.73 24.27 -10.73
CA TRP A 253 -19.92 24.03 -12.17
C TRP A 253 -21.30 24.50 -12.61
N GLY A 254 -21.55 25.79 -12.39
CA GLY A 254 -22.78 26.48 -12.79
C GLY A 254 -22.96 26.39 -14.30
N LEU A 255 -23.65 25.35 -14.75
CA LEU A 255 -24.23 25.28 -16.08
C LEU A 255 -25.16 26.49 -16.22
N ARG A 256 -24.92 27.34 -17.23
CA ARG A 256 -25.90 28.35 -17.63
C ARG A 256 -27.16 27.62 -18.06
N THR A 257 -28.17 27.76 -17.24
CA THR A 257 -29.54 27.32 -17.43
C THR A 257 -30.20 28.19 -18.47
N GLU A 258 -30.25 27.76 -19.73
CA GLU A 258 -31.38 28.16 -20.59
C GLU A 258 -32.11 26.97 -21.24
N ASP A 259 -31.52 25.78 -21.51
CA ASP A 259 -32.29 24.70 -22.18
C ASP A 259 -31.81 23.24 -21.90
N ALA A 260 -31.68 22.79 -20.64
CA ALA A 260 -31.41 21.36 -20.40
C ALA A 260 -32.00 20.80 -19.11
N ARG A 261 -32.87 19.78 -19.23
CA ARG A 261 -33.41 18.97 -18.12
C ARG A 261 -32.83 17.54 -18.18
N LEU A 262 -32.30 16.99 -17.08
CA LEU A 262 -31.38 15.82 -17.06
C LEU A 262 -31.62 14.86 -15.87
N THR A 263 -32.08 13.61 -16.09
CA THR A 263 -32.55 12.71 -15.00
C THR A 263 -31.67 11.48 -14.73
N LEU A 264 -31.61 11.02 -13.46
CA LEU A 264 -30.95 9.80 -12.93
C LEU A 264 -31.82 9.19 -11.77
N LEU A 265 -31.88 7.85 -11.55
CA LEU A 265 -32.96 7.10 -10.80
C LEU A 265 -32.51 5.87 -9.89
N CYS A 266 -33.27 5.47 -8.80
CA CYS A 266 -33.31 4.44 -7.65
C CYS A 266 -34.08 4.93 -6.30
N ARG A 267 -33.90 4.38 -5.07
CA ARG A 267 -34.90 4.43 -3.93
C ARG A 267 -34.37 4.59 -2.45
N GLY A 268 -35.17 5.15 -1.50
CA GLY A 268 -35.05 5.10 0.01
C GLY A 268 -35.57 6.34 0.83
N MET A 269 -36.32 6.22 1.97
CA MET A 269 -37.17 7.25 2.71
C MET A 269 -36.65 7.78 4.10
N ARG A 270 -37.03 8.96 4.65
CA ARG A 270 -38.30 9.34 5.41
C ARG A 270 -38.57 10.89 5.57
N ALA A 271 -39.84 11.27 5.82
CA ALA A 271 -40.56 12.59 5.78
C ALA A 271 -40.36 13.56 7.00
N GLU A 272 -40.74 14.88 7.06
CA GLU A 272 -42.02 15.63 6.78
C GLU A 272 -41.88 17.20 6.62
N LEU A 273 -42.82 17.83 5.86
CA LEU A 273 -43.45 19.21 5.93
C LEU A 273 -42.81 20.47 5.23
N PRO A 274 -43.58 21.53 4.79
CA PRO A 274 -43.91 21.84 3.37
C PRO A 274 -43.52 23.24 2.78
N VAL A 275 -43.74 23.39 1.44
CA VAL A 275 -44.02 24.59 0.57
C VAL A 275 -42.98 24.93 -0.54
N MET A 276 -43.50 25.08 -1.78
CA MET A 276 -42.96 25.21 -3.18
C MET A 276 -42.01 26.41 -3.50
N PRO A 277 -41.48 26.65 -4.74
CA PRO A 277 -41.34 25.84 -6.00
C PRO A 277 -39.85 25.71 -6.49
N SER A 278 -39.28 24.50 -6.62
CA SER A 278 -39.22 23.57 -7.78
C SER A 278 -38.12 23.82 -8.82
N PHE A 279 -37.04 23.00 -8.82
CA PHE A 279 -36.27 22.58 -10.02
C PHE A 279 -35.48 21.27 -9.71
N ARG A 280 -35.82 20.19 -10.44
CA ARG A 280 -35.54 18.75 -10.20
C ARG A 280 -34.20 18.31 -10.82
N TYR A 281 -33.40 17.41 -10.20
CA TYR A 281 -32.74 16.16 -10.72
C TYR A 281 -31.67 15.55 -9.78
N TRP A 282 -31.41 14.24 -9.93
CA TRP A 282 -31.04 13.30 -8.87
C TRP A 282 -30.00 12.22 -9.24
N VAL A 283 -29.20 11.62 -8.32
CA VAL A 283 -28.48 10.32 -8.50
C VAL A 283 -28.38 9.48 -7.18
N PRO A 284 -28.58 8.13 -7.19
CA PRO A 284 -28.35 7.17 -6.08
C PRO A 284 -27.04 6.35 -6.08
N PRO A 285 -26.71 5.61 -4.98
CA PRO A 285 -25.33 5.40 -4.52
C PRO A 285 -24.86 3.92 -4.26
N PRO A 286 -23.59 3.73 -3.82
CA PRO A 286 -22.85 2.48 -3.55
C PRO A 286 -22.79 2.14 -2.03
N TRP A 287 -22.78 0.86 -1.63
CA TRP A 287 -22.67 0.50 -0.20
C TRP A 287 -22.21 -0.94 0.10
N ALA A 288 -21.12 -1.03 0.85
CA ALA A 288 -21.03 -1.85 2.06
C ALA A 288 -20.71 -0.86 3.21
N TRP A 289 -21.06 -1.18 4.46
CA TRP A 289 -20.84 -0.38 5.68
C TRP A 289 -21.94 0.63 6.07
N ASP A 290 -22.94 0.13 6.81
CA ASP A 290 -23.60 0.92 7.87
C ASP A 290 -24.09 -0.01 8.99
N VAL A 291 -23.42 0.05 10.15
CA VAL A 291 -23.95 -0.37 11.45
C VAL A 291 -23.31 0.55 12.50
N SER A 292 -23.67 1.83 12.48
CA SER A 292 -23.34 2.73 13.59
C SER A 292 -24.42 3.78 13.79
N ASN A 293 -25.57 3.34 14.31
CA ASN A 293 -26.30 4.08 15.34
C ASN A 293 -27.14 3.09 16.14
N GLY A 294 -27.19 3.30 17.45
CA GLY A 294 -27.60 2.31 18.45
C GLY A 294 -28.85 1.51 18.10
N ILE A 295 -28.82 0.24 18.52
CA ILE A 295 -29.96 -0.66 18.53
C ILE A 295 -31.13 0.03 19.25
N ARG A 296 -32.07 0.59 18.49
CA ARG A 296 -33.48 0.53 18.83
C ARG A 296 -34.09 -0.49 17.88
N ALA A 297 -34.39 -1.66 18.43
CA ALA A 297 -35.31 -2.59 17.79
C ALA A 297 -36.64 -1.84 17.60
N ASP A 298 -36.89 -1.39 16.37
CA ASP A 298 -38.21 -0.89 15.98
C ASP A 298 -38.98 -2.10 15.42
N PRO A 299 -40.00 -2.63 16.12
CA PRO A 299 -40.64 -3.90 15.79
C PRO A 299 -41.61 -3.82 14.58
N GLY A 300 -41.45 -2.81 13.71
CA GLY A 300 -42.41 -2.45 12.66
C GLY A 300 -41.98 -2.71 11.21
N TYR A 301 -40.78 -3.26 10.94
CA TYR A 301 -40.39 -3.58 9.56
C TYR A 301 -40.97 -4.94 9.13
N ALA A 302 -42.21 -4.90 8.65
CA ALA A 302 -42.81 -5.98 7.90
C ALA A 302 -41.92 -6.33 6.68
N ARG A 303 -41.64 -7.63 6.54
CA ARG A 303 -41.19 -8.29 5.31
C ARG A 303 -41.70 -7.58 4.06
N LEU A 304 -40.78 -7.07 3.25
CA LEU A 304 -40.99 -6.90 1.82
C LEU A 304 -39.72 -7.36 1.11
N ASP A 305 -39.68 -8.67 0.97
CA ASP A 305 -38.77 -9.41 0.10
C ASP A 305 -39.11 -9.04 -1.35
N LEU A 306 -38.56 -7.93 -1.84
CA LEU A 306 -38.65 -7.56 -3.27
C LEU A 306 -37.53 -8.22 -4.10
N GLY A 307 -37.04 -9.38 -3.64
CA GLY A 307 -36.32 -10.33 -4.48
C GLY A 307 -37.23 -11.27 -5.29
N ALA A 308 -38.56 -11.18 -5.14
CA ALA A 308 -39.46 -12.21 -5.67
C ALA A 308 -40.76 -11.75 -6.38
N SER A 309 -41.07 -10.44 -6.53
CA SER A 309 -42.33 -10.02 -7.17
C SER A 309 -42.22 -9.36 -8.56
N LEU A 310 -41.08 -9.44 -9.24
CA LEU A 310 -40.93 -9.05 -10.65
C LEU A 310 -40.52 -10.22 -11.56
N VAL A 311 -40.83 -11.45 -11.14
CA VAL A 311 -40.76 -12.62 -12.04
C VAL A 311 -41.95 -12.63 -13.01
N ASP A 312 -42.96 -11.78 -12.82
CA ASP A 312 -44.14 -11.75 -13.67
C ASP A 312 -44.29 -10.39 -14.39
N LYS A 313 -44.12 -10.43 -15.72
CA LYS A 313 -44.14 -9.34 -16.74
C LYS A 313 -42.82 -8.58 -16.96
N ARG A 314 -41.92 -9.19 -17.74
CA ARG A 314 -40.84 -8.49 -18.46
C ARG A 314 -41.43 -7.52 -19.50
N ARG A 315 -41.84 -6.32 -19.07
CA ARG A 315 -41.94 -5.18 -19.98
C ARG A 315 -40.59 -4.50 -20.02
N ASP A 316 -40.09 -4.25 -21.22
CA ASP A 316 -38.92 -3.40 -21.40
C ASP A 316 -39.24 -2.03 -20.80
N LEU A 317 -38.47 -1.63 -19.78
CA LEU A 317 -38.60 -0.34 -19.12
C LEU A 317 -38.31 0.81 -20.10
N MET A 318 -37.44 0.54 -21.08
CA MET A 318 -36.95 1.51 -22.06
C MET A 318 -37.12 0.93 -23.47
N ASP A 319 -37.33 1.80 -24.45
CA ASP A 319 -37.44 1.47 -25.86
C ASP A 319 -36.07 1.16 -26.49
N PHE A 320 -35.48 0.02 -26.12
CA PHE A 320 -34.13 -0.36 -26.56
C PHE A 320 -33.99 -0.47 -28.09
N SER A 321 -32.92 0.09 -28.65
CA SER A 321 -32.50 -0.11 -30.04
C SER A 321 -32.04 -1.56 -30.28
N GLU A 322 -31.95 -1.98 -31.55
CA GLU A 322 -31.44 -3.32 -31.88
C GLU A 322 -30.00 -3.51 -31.38
N LEU A 323 -29.17 -2.48 -31.50
CA LEU A 323 -27.78 -2.49 -31.05
C LEU A 323 -27.67 -2.60 -29.53
N GLU A 324 -28.50 -1.85 -28.79
CA GLU A 324 -28.56 -1.95 -27.33
C GLU A 324 -29.00 -3.34 -26.88
N ARG A 325 -30.02 -3.94 -27.52
CA ARG A 325 -30.44 -5.31 -27.23
C ARG A 325 -29.32 -6.31 -27.51
N GLU A 326 -28.63 -6.16 -28.64
CA GLU A 326 -27.51 -7.02 -29.01
C GLU A 326 -26.39 -6.95 -27.95
N LEU A 327 -25.89 -5.75 -27.64
CA LEU A 327 -24.77 -5.56 -26.74
C LEU A 327 -25.17 -5.91 -25.29
N PHE A 328 -26.26 -5.38 -24.78
CA PHE A 328 -26.64 -5.60 -23.38
C PHE A 328 -27.05 -7.04 -23.07
N SER A 329 -27.43 -7.84 -24.07
CA SER A 329 -27.62 -9.29 -23.90
C SER A 329 -26.33 -10.08 -23.65
N LYS A 330 -25.15 -9.51 -23.99
CA LYS A 330 -23.82 -10.11 -23.75
C LYS A 330 -23.32 -9.84 -22.33
N VAL A 331 -23.88 -8.84 -21.65
CA VAL A 331 -23.47 -8.44 -20.30
C VAL A 331 -23.82 -9.53 -19.30
N GLN A 332 -22.87 -9.83 -18.42
CA GLN A 332 -23.02 -10.72 -17.28
C GLN A 332 -23.00 -9.93 -15.98
N THR A 333 -23.78 -10.36 -15.00
CA THR A 333 -23.74 -9.84 -13.64
C THR A 333 -23.57 -10.97 -12.63
N ILE A 334 -22.97 -10.64 -11.50
CA ILE A 334 -22.66 -11.60 -10.43
C ILE A 334 -23.67 -11.42 -9.29
N ASP A 335 -24.23 -12.54 -8.85
CA ASP A 335 -25.03 -12.57 -7.64
C ASP A 335 -24.12 -12.57 -6.42
N TYR A 336 -24.01 -11.39 -5.80
CA TYR A 336 -23.18 -11.19 -4.63
C TYR A 336 -24.06 -11.01 -3.40
N TYR A 337 -23.76 -11.72 -2.33
CA TYR A 337 -24.56 -11.73 -1.11
C TYR A 337 -23.76 -11.23 0.06
N THR A 338 -24.38 -10.39 0.88
CA THR A 338 -23.90 -10.04 2.21
C THR A 338 -24.81 -10.61 3.27
N THR A 339 -24.24 -11.27 4.27
CA THR A 339 -24.98 -11.82 5.42
C THR A 339 -24.40 -11.27 6.71
N VAL A 340 -25.21 -10.55 7.49
CA VAL A 340 -24.83 -9.99 8.79
C VAL A 340 -25.33 -10.93 9.89
N LEU A 341 -24.40 -11.42 10.70
CA LEU A 341 -24.66 -12.38 11.77
C LEU A 341 -24.25 -11.80 13.11
N ARG A 342 -25.00 -12.12 14.16
CA ARG A 342 -24.54 -11.99 15.55
C ARG A 342 -23.98 -13.32 16.01
N ILE A 343 -22.73 -13.34 16.45
CA ILE A 343 -21.98 -14.57 16.72
C ILE A 343 -21.30 -14.48 18.09
N LYS A 344 -21.48 -15.54 18.89
CA LYS A 344 -20.75 -15.79 20.12
C LYS A 344 -19.64 -16.83 19.88
N GLY A 345 -18.55 -16.78 20.63
CA GLY A 345 -17.40 -17.70 20.51
C GLY A 345 -16.26 -17.17 19.62
N PHE A 346 -16.47 -16.03 18.96
CA PHE A 346 -15.46 -15.36 18.11
C PHE A 346 -14.83 -14.13 18.79
N GLU A 347 -15.00 -13.95 20.10
CA GLU A 347 -14.55 -12.78 20.84
C GLU A 347 -13.03 -12.58 20.77
N ASN A 348 -12.26 -13.65 20.58
CA ASN A 348 -10.81 -13.63 20.47
C ASN A 348 -10.29 -13.26 19.06
N LEU A 349 -11.14 -13.23 18.03
CA LEU A 349 -10.72 -12.83 16.68
C LEU A 349 -10.47 -11.32 16.63
N PRO A 350 -9.28 -10.80 16.30
CA PRO A 350 -9.07 -9.36 16.23
C PRO A 350 -9.98 -8.67 15.20
N VAL A 351 -10.14 -7.35 15.31
CA VAL A 351 -10.78 -6.55 14.25
C VAL A 351 -9.98 -6.72 12.97
N GLY A 352 -10.65 -7.11 11.89
CA GLY A 352 -9.97 -7.53 10.68
C GLY A 352 -10.90 -8.10 9.62
N PHE A 353 -10.32 -8.30 8.44
CA PHE A 353 -10.92 -8.96 7.29
C PHE A 353 -10.27 -10.34 7.13
N TYR A 354 -11.11 -11.36 7.00
CA TYR A 354 -10.75 -12.75 6.98
C TYR A 354 -11.21 -13.38 5.67
N TYR A 355 -10.28 -14.02 4.98
CA TYR A 355 -10.46 -14.65 3.68
C TYR A 355 -10.58 -16.16 3.84
N PHE A 356 -11.59 -16.77 3.23
CA PHE A 356 -11.70 -18.23 3.15
C PHE A 356 -11.06 -18.70 1.84
N GLY A 357 -9.75 -18.97 1.88
CA GLY A 357 -8.96 -19.29 0.70
C GLY A 357 -9.49 -20.52 -0.04
N GLU A 358 -9.89 -21.55 0.70
CA GLU A 358 -10.45 -22.79 0.15
C GLU A 358 -11.70 -22.59 -0.70
N PHE A 359 -12.52 -21.57 -0.37
CA PHE A 359 -13.73 -21.25 -1.13
C PHE A 359 -13.47 -20.26 -2.27
N MET A 360 -12.33 -19.58 -2.26
CA MET A 360 -11.94 -18.67 -3.34
C MET A 360 -11.06 -19.34 -4.39
N ASP A 361 -10.33 -20.39 -4.03
CA ASP A 361 -9.50 -21.17 -4.95
C ASP A 361 -10.35 -22.09 -5.85
N ASP A 362 -11.54 -22.50 -5.42
CA ASP A 362 -12.42 -23.43 -6.15
C ASP A 362 -13.83 -22.84 -6.41
N PRO A 363 -14.16 -22.49 -7.67
CA PRO A 363 -15.49 -22.00 -8.05
C PRO A 363 -16.64 -22.99 -7.82
N GLN A 364 -16.37 -24.28 -7.65
CA GLN A 364 -17.41 -25.26 -7.30
C GLN A 364 -17.98 -25.02 -5.91
N THR A 365 -17.29 -24.23 -5.07
CA THR A 365 -17.72 -23.90 -3.71
C THR A 365 -18.65 -22.69 -3.64
N ILE A 366 -19.13 -22.15 -4.77
CA ILE A 366 -20.15 -21.08 -4.82
C ILE A 366 -21.26 -21.35 -3.79
N GLY A 367 -21.72 -20.30 -3.12
CA GLY A 367 -22.62 -20.36 -1.97
C GLY A 367 -21.91 -20.21 -0.64
N ASN A 368 -20.72 -20.80 -0.50
CA ASN A 368 -19.91 -20.67 0.71
C ASN A 368 -19.39 -19.22 0.89
N PRO A 369 -19.12 -18.80 2.14
CA PRO A 369 -18.59 -17.46 2.38
C PRO A 369 -17.15 -17.34 1.88
N VAL A 370 -16.89 -16.43 0.95
CA VAL A 370 -15.52 -16.13 0.47
C VAL A 370 -14.75 -15.23 1.43
N ALA A 371 -15.47 -14.46 2.26
CA ALA A 371 -14.89 -13.59 3.26
C ALA A 371 -15.79 -13.35 4.47
N MET A 372 -15.17 -12.95 5.58
CA MET A 372 -15.81 -12.46 6.80
C MET A 372 -15.07 -11.22 7.32
N GLN A 373 -15.78 -10.26 7.89
CA GLN A 373 -15.18 -9.13 8.59
C GLN A 373 -15.75 -8.95 9.99
N ARG A 374 -14.83 -8.68 10.92
CA ARG A 374 -15.12 -8.11 12.24
C ARG A 374 -14.70 -6.64 12.23
N SER A 375 -15.66 -5.73 12.32
CA SER A 375 -15.39 -4.29 12.20
C SER A 375 -15.15 -3.59 13.54
N TYR A 376 -15.71 -4.12 14.61
CA TYR A 376 -15.66 -3.54 15.94
C TYR A 376 -15.31 -4.60 16.97
N SER A 377 -14.38 -4.28 17.87
CA SER A 377 -13.89 -5.20 18.90
C SER A 377 -14.89 -5.44 20.02
N ASP A 378 -15.82 -4.51 20.21
CA ASP A 378 -16.82 -4.47 21.28
C ASP A 378 -18.20 -4.98 20.85
N THR A 379 -18.33 -5.51 19.62
CA THR A 379 -19.59 -6.07 19.10
C THR A 379 -19.48 -7.55 18.78
N ASP A 380 -20.62 -8.23 18.81
CA ASP A 380 -20.81 -9.61 18.34
C ASP A 380 -21.24 -9.67 16.86
N VAL A 381 -21.16 -8.55 16.12
CA VAL A 381 -21.64 -8.43 14.75
C VAL A 381 -20.53 -8.71 13.74
N PHE A 382 -20.80 -9.65 12.84
CA PHE A 382 -19.89 -10.06 11.77
C PHE A 382 -20.59 -9.97 10.41
N LEU A 383 -19.85 -9.57 9.39
CA LEU A 383 -20.34 -9.46 8.02
C LEU A 383 -19.65 -10.54 7.16
N PHE A 384 -20.44 -11.32 6.44
CA PHE A 384 -19.98 -12.34 5.51
C PHE A 384 -20.32 -11.96 4.08
N TRP A 385 -19.46 -12.37 3.15
CA TRP A 385 -19.69 -12.24 1.71
C TRP A 385 -19.65 -13.60 1.04
N SER A 386 -20.58 -13.82 0.11
CA SER A 386 -20.72 -15.07 -0.65
C SER A 386 -21.20 -14.80 -2.08
N TYR A 387 -20.97 -15.75 -2.97
CA TYR A 387 -21.58 -15.77 -4.30
C TYR A 387 -22.82 -16.67 -4.33
N GLY A 388 -23.78 -16.34 -5.18
CA GLY A 388 -24.85 -17.25 -5.62
C GLY A 388 -24.86 -17.39 -7.14
N ASN A 389 -25.85 -18.10 -7.67
CA ASN A 389 -25.97 -18.34 -9.12
C ASN A 389 -27.38 -18.15 -9.69
N SER A 390 -28.28 -17.49 -8.92
CA SER A 390 -29.69 -17.23 -9.23
C SER A 390 -30.60 -18.42 -9.49
N ALA A 391 -30.08 -19.59 -9.84
CA ALA A 391 -30.88 -20.74 -10.20
C ALA A 391 -30.98 -21.72 -9.04
N GLU A 392 -29.83 -22.24 -8.63
CA GLU A 392 -29.71 -23.30 -7.62
C GLU A 392 -29.39 -22.67 -6.28
N ILE A 393 -28.37 -21.81 -6.23
CA ILE A 393 -27.81 -21.25 -5.00
C ILE A 393 -28.32 -19.82 -4.81
N LYS A 394 -29.29 -19.68 -3.90
CA LYS A 394 -30.00 -18.43 -3.58
C LYS A 394 -29.77 -18.01 -2.13
N GLY A 395 -30.35 -16.88 -1.73
CA GLY A 395 -30.14 -16.27 -0.42
C GLY A 395 -30.35 -17.22 0.77
N GLN A 396 -31.38 -18.07 0.75
CA GLN A 396 -31.60 -19.02 1.85
C GLN A 396 -30.44 -20.02 2.00
N GLU A 397 -29.97 -20.59 0.89
CA GLU A 397 -28.86 -21.55 0.88
C GLU A 397 -27.53 -20.86 1.22
N VAL A 398 -27.28 -19.67 0.66
CA VAL A 398 -26.12 -18.84 1.02
C VAL A 398 -26.08 -18.52 2.52
N THR A 399 -27.24 -18.17 3.10
CA THR A 399 -27.33 -17.93 4.56
C THR A 399 -26.97 -19.19 5.31
N GLN A 400 -27.55 -20.33 4.93
CA GLN A 400 -27.34 -21.60 5.60
C GLN A 400 -25.86 -22.03 5.58
N LEU A 401 -25.18 -21.89 4.43
CA LEU A 401 -23.76 -22.18 4.31
C LEU A 401 -22.88 -21.28 5.20
N ALA A 402 -23.22 -19.99 5.32
CA ALA A 402 -22.55 -19.09 6.25
C ALA A 402 -22.78 -19.50 7.71
N LEU A 403 -24.00 -19.89 8.09
CA LEU A 403 -24.31 -20.40 9.44
C LEU A 403 -23.50 -21.66 9.75
N ASP A 404 -23.38 -22.58 8.79
CA ASP A 404 -22.66 -23.83 8.97
C ASP A 404 -21.15 -23.60 9.05
N ALA A 405 -20.60 -22.64 8.31
CA ALA A 405 -19.20 -22.21 8.47
C ALA A 405 -18.93 -21.67 9.88
N VAL A 406 -19.84 -20.85 10.44
CA VAL A 406 -19.72 -20.35 11.82
C VAL A 406 -19.70 -21.49 12.83
N LYS A 407 -20.63 -22.45 12.71
CA LYS A 407 -20.69 -23.63 13.59
C LYS A 407 -19.42 -24.48 13.51
N ARG A 408 -18.91 -24.73 12.31
CA ARG A 408 -17.67 -25.51 12.11
C ARG A 408 -16.48 -24.85 12.79
N MET A 409 -16.33 -23.54 12.66
CA MET A 409 -15.31 -22.75 13.35
C MET A 409 -15.51 -22.65 14.88
N GLY A 410 -16.56 -23.27 15.44
CA GLY A 410 -16.83 -23.29 16.88
C GLY A 410 -17.63 -22.09 17.40
N GLY A 411 -18.19 -21.28 16.51
CA GLY A 411 -19.06 -20.15 16.86
C GLY A 411 -20.53 -20.56 17.02
N GLU A 412 -21.25 -19.83 17.86
CA GLU A 412 -22.70 -19.96 18.04
C GLU A 412 -23.39 -18.73 17.41
N VAL A 413 -24.25 -18.96 16.41
CA VAL A 413 -25.02 -17.88 15.79
C VAL A 413 -26.21 -17.53 16.67
N ILE A 414 -26.22 -16.31 17.18
CA ILE A 414 -27.31 -15.74 17.99
C ILE A 414 -28.50 -15.38 17.10
N SER A 415 -28.23 -14.69 15.98
CA SER A 415 -29.28 -14.26 15.04
C SER A 415 -28.71 -13.85 13.69
N VAL A 416 -29.48 -14.05 12.62
CA VAL A 416 -29.27 -13.41 11.32
C VAL A 416 -29.88 -12.01 11.37
N VAL A 417 -29.07 -10.97 11.23
CA VAL A 417 -29.53 -9.57 11.30
C VAL A 417 -30.07 -9.10 9.96
N LEU A 418 -29.33 -9.38 8.90
CA LEU A 418 -29.66 -8.95 7.54
C LEU A 418 -29.03 -9.93 6.56
N GLN A 419 -29.78 -10.30 5.53
CA GLN A 419 -29.19 -10.77 4.29
C GLN A 419 -29.57 -9.81 3.17
N ARG A 420 -28.63 -9.54 2.28
CA ARG A 420 -28.90 -8.78 1.08
C ARG A 420 -28.21 -9.37 -0.14
N ARG A 421 -28.94 -9.41 -1.25
CA ARG A 421 -28.44 -9.77 -2.59
C ARG A 421 -28.13 -8.51 -3.38
N PHE A 422 -27.06 -8.56 -4.15
CA PHE A 422 -26.68 -7.55 -5.13
C PHE A 422 -26.60 -8.20 -6.50
N ASN A 423 -27.12 -7.48 -7.50
CA ASN A 423 -26.81 -7.74 -8.90
C ASN A 423 -25.55 -6.94 -9.22
N TYR A 424 -24.37 -7.56 -9.06
CA TYR A 424 -23.10 -6.85 -8.93
C TYR A 424 -22.19 -7.06 -10.14
N PHE A 425 -21.21 -6.16 -10.31
CA PHE A 425 -20.13 -6.25 -11.29
C PHE A 425 -20.60 -6.61 -12.72
N PRO A 426 -21.30 -5.70 -13.42
CA PRO A 426 -21.64 -5.91 -14.83
C PRO A 426 -20.37 -5.95 -15.70
N HIS A 427 -20.18 -7.03 -16.45
CA HIS A 427 -18.98 -7.25 -17.26
C HIS A 427 -19.30 -8.09 -18.50
N VAL A 428 -18.36 -8.16 -19.45
CA VAL A 428 -18.43 -9.07 -20.62
C VAL A 428 -17.27 -10.05 -20.65
N GLN A 429 -17.46 -11.15 -21.36
CA GLN A 429 -16.48 -12.23 -21.48
C GLN A 429 -15.36 -11.87 -22.49
N THR A 430 -14.27 -12.64 -22.44
CA THR A 430 -13.09 -12.48 -23.32
C THR A 430 -13.47 -12.34 -24.80
N GLN A 431 -14.38 -13.20 -25.29
CA GLN A 431 -14.77 -13.21 -26.70
C GLN A 431 -15.47 -11.92 -27.12
N ASP A 432 -16.41 -11.43 -26.31
CA ASP A 432 -17.16 -10.20 -26.60
C ASP A 432 -16.23 -8.98 -26.54
N MET A 433 -15.31 -8.95 -25.57
CA MET A 433 -14.30 -7.90 -25.46
C MET A 433 -13.40 -7.86 -26.72
N LYS A 434 -12.88 -9.02 -27.16
CA LYS A 434 -12.08 -9.15 -28.40
C LYS A 434 -12.85 -8.78 -29.67
N GLN A 435 -14.17 -8.92 -29.67
CA GLN A 435 -15.05 -8.50 -30.78
C GLN A 435 -15.41 -7.00 -30.74
N GLY A 436 -14.71 -6.21 -29.92
CA GLY A 436 -14.85 -4.76 -29.88
C GLY A 436 -16.08 -4.28 -29.13
N PHE A 437 -16.60 -5.04 -28.17
CA PHE A 437 -17.77 -4.65 -27.36
C PHE A 437 -17.70 -3.21 -26.86
N TYR A 438 -16.58 -2.85 -26.22
CA TYR A 438 -16.38 -1.51 -25.66
C TYR A 438 -16.21 -0.42 -26.73
N ASP A 439 -15.58 -0.75 -27.85
CA ASP A 439 -15.41 0.17 -28.97
C ASP A 439 -16.77 0.55 -29.58
N ARG A 440 -17.65 -0.45 -29.75
CA ARG A 440 -19.01 -0.25 -30.25
C ARG A 440 -19.86 0.58 -29.29
N ILE A 441 -19.80 0.32 -27.98
CA ILE A 441 -20.52 1.17 -27.01
C ILE A 441 -20.05 2.63 -27.11
N GLU A 442 -18.73 2.86 -27.09
CA GLU A 442 -18.18 4.21 -27.04
C GLU A 442 -18.37 5.00 -28.33
N LYS A 443 -18.36 4.33 -29.49
CA LYS A 443 -18.51 4.99 -30.80
C LYS A 443 -19.95 5.07 -31.29
N GLU A 444 -20.75 4.05 -31.02
CA GLU A 444 -22.08 3.92 -31.62
C GLU A 444 -23.21 4.26 -30.64
N LEU A 445 -23.07 3.95 -29.33
CA LEU A 445 -24.14 4.17 -28.35
C LEU A 445 -24.04 5.50 -27.60
N GLN A 446 -22.84 6.02 -27.31
CA GLN A 446 -22.70 7.24 -26.50
C GLN A 446 -23.24 8.47 -27.25
N GLY A 447 -24.44 8.92 -26.84
CA GLY A 447 -25.18 10.02 -27.45
C GLY A 447 -26.26 9.58 -28.44
N GLU A 448 -26.38 8.28 -28.74
CA GLU A 448 -27.47 7.76 -29.57
C GLU A 448 -28.81 8.05 -28.91
N HIS A 449 -29.76 8.63 -29.66
CA HIS A 449 -31.06 9.08 -29.13
C HIS A 449 -30.92 9.93 -27.84
N SER A 450 -29.90 10.80 -27.78
CA SER A 450 -29.58 11.63 -26.61
C SER A 450 -29.36 10.83 -25.31
N THR A 451 -28.94 9.57 -25.42
CA THR A 451 -28.71 8.65 -24.30
C THR A 451 -27.22 8.40 -24.09
N TYR A 452 -26.80 8.38 -22.82
CA TYR A 452 -25.42 8.17 -22.42
C TYR A 452 -25.33 7.11 -21.33
N TYR A 453 -24.33 6.26 -21.39
CA TYR A 453 -24.15 5.15 -20.46
C TYR A 453 -22.91 5.37 -19.59
N VAL A 454 -23.06 5.26 -18.27
CA VAL A 454 -21.98 5.33 -17.29
C VAL A 454 -22.12 4.19 -16.27
N GLY A 455 -21.15 4.04 -15.38
CA GLY A 455 -21.17 3.04 -14.31
C GLY A 455 -20.24 1.84 -14.58
N GLY A 456 -20.42 0.79 -13.78
CA GLY A 456 -19.45 -0.30 -13.64
C GLY A 456 -19.05 -0.99 -14.93
N LEU A 457 -20.00 -1.15 -15.84
CA LEU A 457 -19.75 -1.83 -17.11
C LEU A 457 -18.67 -1.09 -17.91
N MET A 458 -18.73 0.25 -17.94
CA MET A 458 -17.79 1.08 -18.70
C MET A 458 -16.49 1.35 -17.94
N ALA A 459 -16.58 1.51 -16.63
CA ALA A 459 -15.47 2.04 -15.83
C ALA A 459 -14.70 0.99 -15.01
N PHE A 460 -15.36 -0.10 -14.59
CA PHE A 460 -15.06 -0.97 -13.45
C PHE A 460 -15.80 -0.57 -12.17
N GLU A 461 -16.34 -1.55 -11.44
CA GLU A 461 -17.31 -1.36 -10.34
C GLU A 461 -16.65 -0.91 -9.02
N LEU A 462 -16.04 0.29 -9.09
CA LEU A 462 -15.46 1.07 -8.01
C LEU A 462 -15.95 2.52 -8.14
N THR A 463 -16.27 3.16 -7.01
CA THR A 463 -16.79 4.54 -6.99
C THR A 463 -15.89 5.50 -7.75
N GLU A 464 -14.58 5.46 -7.49
CA GLU A 464 -13.60 6.37 -8.07
C GLU A 464 -13.56 6.22 -9.60
N ARG A 465 -13.80 5.01 -10.10
CA ARG A 465 -13.83 4.70 -11.53
C ARG A 465 -15.12 5.13 -12.19
N ASN A 466 -16.25 4.78 -11.59
CA ASN A 466 -17.55 5.24 -12.06
C ASN A 466 -17.60 6.77 -12.11
N SER A 467 -17.08 7.45 -11.08
CA SER A 467 -16.99 8.91 -11.04
C SER A 467 -16.04 9.47 -12.10
N SER A 468 -14.82 8.92 -12.21
CA SER A 468 -13.85 9.37 -13.21
C SER A 468 -14.36 9.20 -14.65
N TYR A 469 -15.05 8.10 -14.94
CA TYR A 469 -15.64 7.85 -16.25
C TYR A 469 -16.79 8.84 -16.53
N ALA A 470 -17.71 9.03 -15.58
CA ALA A 470 -18.81 9.98 -15.73
C ALA A 470 -18.31 11.40 -15.99
N MET A 471 -17.27 11.85 -15.27
CA MET A 471 -16.65 13.16 -15.50
C MET A 471 -16.02 13.29 -16.89
N ALA A 472 -15.32 12.25 -17.36
CA ALA A 472 -14.73 12.26 -18.69
C ALA A 472 -15.81 12.23 -19.80
N LEU A 473 -16.91 11.51 -19.59
CA LEU A 473 -18.05 11.49 -20.49
C LEU A 473 -18.72 12.88 -20.59
N VAL A 474 -18.94 13.55 -19.45
CA VAL A 474 -19.44 14.94 -19.42
C VAL A 474 -18.52 15.82 -20.26
N GLY A 475 -17.21 15.70 -20.06
CA GLY A 475 -16.20 16.44 -20.80
C GLY A 475 -16.19 16.23 -22.32
N ARG A 476 -16.60 15.04 -22.78
CA ARG A 476 -16.62 14.70 -24.22
C ARG A 476 -17.90 15.12 -24.91
N HIS A 477 -19.04 14.99 -24.24
CA HIS A 477 -20.36 15.07 -24.88
C HIS A 477 -21.23 16.26 -24.43
N PHE A 478 -20.77 17.03 -23.45
CA PHE A 478 -21.50 18.17 -22.91
C PHE A 478 -20.62 19.42 -22.95
N ALA A 479 -21.24 20.56 -23.28
CA ALA A 479 -20.54 21.84 -23.24
C ALA A 479 -20.11 22.14 -21.80
N CYS A 480 -18.81 22.36 -21.61
CA CYS A 480 -18.22 22.61 -20.30
C CYS A 480 -17.25 23.78 -20.41
N ASP A 481 -17.65 24.94 -19.89
CA ASP A 481 -16.82 26.15 -19.88
C ASP A 481 -15.70 26.09 -18.83
N ASP A 482 -15.86 25.20 -17.85
CA ASP A 482 -14.89 24.96 -16.79
C ASP A 482 -13.86 23.91 -17.23
N PRO A 483 -12.56 24.12 -16.96
CA PRO A 483 -11.53 23.14 -17.27
C PRO A 483 -11.77 21.90 -16.42
N LEU A 484 -12.20 20.79 -17.04
CA LEU A 484 -12.37 19.48 -16.39
C LEU A 484 -11.20 19.22 -15.44
N PRO A 485 -11.45 18.81 -14.18
CA PRO A 485 -10.35 18.44 -13.31
C PRO A 485 -9.61 17.32 -14.01
N ARG A 486 -8.31 17.51 -14.24
CA ARG A 486 -7.48 16.42 -14.76
C ARG A 486 -7.43 15.35 -13.68
N PHE A 487 -8.27 14.33 -13.83
CA PHE A 487 -8.10 13.06 -13.16
C PHE A 487 -7.15 12.25 -14.03
N PRO A 488 -5.86 12.21 -13.70
CA PRO A 488 -4.96 11.40 -14.49
C PRO A 488 -5.45 9.94 -14.42
N TYR A 489 -5.57 9.27 -15.58
CA TYR A 489 -5.91 7.84 -15.67
C TYR A 489 -5.03 7.01 -14.70
N VAL A 490 -3.81 7.52 -14.54
CA VAL A 490 -2.81 7.23 -13.51
C VAL A 490 -3.07 8.14 -12.31
N LYS A 491 -3.46 7.63 -11.13
CA LYS A 491 -3.21 8.42 -9.91
C LYS A 491 -1.72 8.69 -9.91
N SER A 492 -1.28 9.93 -10.11
CA SER A 492 0.13 10.21 -9.99
C SER A 492 0.48 9.84 -8.56
N LEU A 493 1.22 8.75 -8.38
CA LEU A 493 1.73 8.36 -7.06
C LEU A 493 2.53 9.52 -6.46
N PHE A 494 2.93 10.47 -7.31
CA PHE A 494 3.69 11.67 -6.99
C PHE A 494 3.04 12.89 -7.66
N SER A 495 2.47 13.84 -6.92
CA SER A 495 2.18 15.16 -7.48
C SER A 495 3.49 15.88 -7.79
N VAL A 496 4.08 15.61 -8.95
CA VAL A 496 5.18 16.43 -9.46
C VAL A 496 4.53 17.68 -10.02
N MET A 497 4.75 18.82 -9.35
CA MET A 497 4.38 20.13 -9.88
C MET A 497 4.95 20.28 -11.30
N PRO A 498 4.13 20.57 -12.33
CA PRO A 498 4.59 20.73 -13.71
C PRO A 498 5.59 21.88 -13.89
N GLU A 499 5.74 22.75 -12.89
CA GLU A 499 6.60 23.94 -12.90
C GLU A 499 8.11 23.63 -12.99
N CYS A 500 8.53 22.36 -12.91
CA CYS A 500 9.95 22.02 -12.95
C CYS A 500 10.53 21.88 -14.37
N CYS A 501 9.70 21.76 -15.41
CA CYS A 501 10.19 21.47 -16.77
C CYS A 501 10.90 22.63 -17.49
N SER A 502 11.09 23.79 -16.86
CA SER A 502 11.78 24.95 -17.46
C SER A 502 13.00 25.44 -16.69
N LYS A 503 13.40 24.81 -15.58
CA LYS A 503 14.56 25.26 -14.80
C LYS A 503 15.84 24.59 -15.31
N VAL A 504 16.78 25.40 -15.79
CA VAL A 504 18.16 24.97 -16.06
C VAL A 504 18.72 24.36 -14.77
N PRO A 505 19.38 23.18 -14.82
CA PRO A 505 19.99 22.58 -13.63
C PRO A 505 20.90 23.59 -12.92
N GLN A 506 20.62 23.85 -11.65
CA GLN A 506 21.44 24.77 -10.87
C GLN A 506 22.85 24.18 -10.77
N LYS A 507 23.85 24.89 -11.29
CA LYS A 507 25.25 24.49 -11.13
C LYS A 507 25.61 24.64 -9.64
N LEU A 508 25.93 23.54 -8.99
CA LEU A 508 26.37 23.53 -7.60
C LEU A 508 27.87 23.83 -7.57
N ASP A 509 28.23 24.98 -7.02
CA ASP A 509 29.61 25.34 -6.75
C ASP A 509 29.90 25.15 -5.24
N GLU A 510 31.16 25.30 -4.85
CA GLU A 510 31.51 25.33 -3.43
C GLU A 510 30.87 26.55 -2.73
N THR A 511 30.52 26.39 -1.46
CA THR A 511 30.12 27.50 -0.61
C THR A 511 31.24 28.56 -0.63
N LYS A 512 30.88 29.83 -0.75
CA LYS A 512 31.86 30.92 -0.90
C LYS A 512 32.92 30.88 0.21
N GLY A 513 34.18 30.79 -0.18
CA GLY A 513 35.33 30.71 0.73
C GLY A 513 35.70 29.30 1.20
N VAL A 514 34.97 28.27 0.76
CA VAL A 514 35.31 26.86 1.03
C VAL A 514 36.21 26.33 -0.08
N VAL A 515 37.30 25.70 0.33
CA VAL A 515 38.20 24.95 -0.55
C VAL A 515 38.15 23.50 -0.10
N PHE A 516 37.96 22.58 -1.04
CA PHE A 516 37.93 21.15 -0.73
C PHE A 516 39.31 20.68 -0.24
N PRO A 517 39.42 20.11 0.98
CA PRO A 517 40.68 19.67 1.52
C PRO A 517 41.03 18.26 1.04
N ASP A 518 42.31 18.01 0.76
CA ASP A 518 42.81 16.69 0.40
C ASP A 518 43.39 15.98 1.64
N LEU A 519 42.56 15.24 2.37
CA LEU A 519 42.94 14.60 3.64
C LEU A 519 42.99 13.08 3.50
N SER A 520 43.78 12.41 4.35
CA SER A 520 44.07 10.97 4.26
C SER A 520 43.10 10.07 5.05
N SER A 521 42.29 10.62 5.95
CA SER A 521 41.35 9.85 6.78
C SER A 521 40.01 10.56 6.96
N LEU A 522 38.95 9.79 7.25
CA LEU A 522 37.62 10.34 7.54
C LEU A 522 37.62 11.22 8.81
N ASP A 523 38.40 10.85 9.83
CA ASP A 523 38.51 11.65 11.06
C ASP A 523 39.15 13.02 10.81
N CYS A 524 40.15 13.09 9.92
CA CYS A 524 40.73 14.36 9.49
C CYS A 524 39.68 15.27 8.84
N TYR A 525 38.73 14.73 8.06
CA TYR A 525 37.63 15.52 7.51
C TYR A 525 36.68 16.03 8.60
N VAL A 526 36.34 15.20 9.60
CA VAL A 526 35.54 15.65 10.76
C VAL A 526 36.24 16.81 11.48
N LYS A 527 37.54 16.67 11.79
CA LYS A 527 38.33 17.70 12.47
C LYS A 527 38.45 18.98 11.64
N HIS A 528 38.74 18.85 10.34
CA HIS A 528 38.87 19.99 9.44
C HIS A 528 37.56 20.79 9.36
N TRP A 529 36.45 20.14 9.01
CA TRP A 529 35.17 20.81 8.87
C TRP A 529 34.59 21.30 10.20
N GLY A 530 34.82 20.56 11.30
CA GLY A 530 34.38 20.93 12.64
C GLY A 530 35.12 22.14 13.24
N THR A 531 36.29 22.50 12.71
CA THR A 531 37.08 23.66 13.17
C THR A 531 37.10 24.81 12.18
N GLN A 532 36.77 24.57 10.91
CA GLN A 532 36.74 25.60 9.87
C GLN A 532 35.60 26.60 10.10
N CYS A 533 35.93 27.90 10.16
CA CYS A 533 34.99 28.96 10.52
C CYS A 533 33.72 29.06 9.65
N ILE A 534 33.79 28.65 8.38
CA ILE A 534 32.66 28.74 7.43
C ILE A 534 31.69 27.55 7.59
N ILE A 535 32.21 26.33 7.73
CA ILE A 535 31.41 25.10 7.69
C ILE A 535 31.05 24.56 9.07
N LYS A 536 31.79 24.89 10.14
CA LYS A 536 31.62 24.26 11.46
C LYS A 536 30.18 24.29 12.01
N ASN A 537 29.46 25.39 11.80
CA ASN A 537 28.07 25.57 12.26
C ASN A 537 27.02 24.99 11.30
N LYS A 538 27.45 24.52 10.12
CA LYS A 538 26.56 23.95 9.12
C LYS A 538 26.06 22.60 9.61
N ILE A 539 24.78 22.32 9.34
CA ILE A 539 24.18 21.01 9.60
C ILE A 539 24.79 19.99 8.63
N LEU A 540 25.45 18.98 9.19
CA LEU A 540 25.94 17.82 8.45
C LEU A 540 24.85 16.76 8.34
N TYR A 541 24.23 16.36 9.46
CA TYR A 541 23.21 15.32 9.48
C TYR A 541 21.89 15.82 10.07
N THR A 542 20.79 15.50 9.41
CA THR A 542 19.42 15.62 9.95
C THR A 542 18.80 14.24 9.99
N TRP A 543 18.19 13.85 11.11
CA TRP A 543 17.48 12.58 11.24
C TRP A 543 15.98 12.83 11.37
N LEU A 544 15.16 12.16 10.56
CA LEU A 544 13.70 12.27 10.55
C LEU A 544 13.02 11.06 11.21
N ASP A 545 11.82 11.27 11.74
CA ASP A 545 10.92 10.20 12.20
C ASP A 545 10.02 9.65 11.07
N ASP A 546 9.08 8.79 11.46
CA ASP A 546 8.11 8.14 10.57
C ASP A 546 7.15 9.12 9.87
N ASP A 547 7.00 10.34 10.40
CA ASP A 547 6.12 11.39 9.88
C ASP A 547 6.89 12.45 9.07
N GLY A 548 8.23 12.33 8.98
CA GLY A 548 9.10 13.28 8.27
C GLY A 548 9.51 14.50 9.09
N GLU A 549 9.26 14.46 10.40
CA GLU A 549 9.64 15.51 11.34
C GLU A 549 11.06 15.28 11.89
N VAL A 550 11.73 16.37 12.25
CA VAL A 550 13.14 16.32 12.64
C VAL A 550 13.27 15.82 14.08
N LEU A 551 13.80 14.60 14.24
CA LEU A 551 14.16 14.03 15.53
C LEU A 551 15.45 14.59 16.09
N GLY A 552 16.41 14.92 15.22
CA GLY A 552 17.70 15.41 15.64
C GLY A 552 18.54 15.95 14.50
N ARG A 553 19.55 16.74 14.88
CA ARG A 553 20.56 17.28 13.97
C ARG A 553 21.95 17.11 14.57
N ARG A 554 22.95 17.12 13.69
CA ARG A 554 24.36 17.30 14.02
C ARG A 554 24.96 18.34 13.09
N THR A 555 25.56 19.38 13.66
CA THR A 555 26.51 20.23 12.93
C THR A 555 27.88 19.53 12.82
N TYR A 556 28.76 20.06 11.97
CA TYR A 556 30.15 19.60 11.90
C TYR A 556 30.88 19.80 13.23
N GLU A 557 30.67 20.94 13.91
CA GLU A 557 31.24 21.23 15.22
C GLU A 557 30.73 20.26 16.30
N GLU A 558 29.43 19.98 16.31
CA GLU A 558 28.84 19.02 17.26
C GLU A 558 29.38 17.61 17.05
N LEU A 559 29.47 17.13 15.80
CA LEU A 559 30.05 15.81 15.52
C LEU A 559 31.52 15.75 15.92
N HIS A 560 32.29 16.82 15.67
CA HIS A 560 33.68 16.91 16.08
C HIS A 560 33.83 16.80 17.60
N ALA A 561 33.06 17.59 18.35
CA ALA A 561 33.07 17.58 19.82
C ALA A 561 32.57 16.24 20.41
N ASN A 562 31.55 15.63 19.82
CA ASN A 562 31.04 14.33 20.25
C ASN A 562 32.09 13.22 20.05
N ALA A 563 32.79 13.24 18.91
CA ALA A 563 33.87 12.30 18.63
C ALA A 563 35.05 12.47 19.61
N ASP A 564 35.40 13.71 19.98
CA ASP A 564 36.42 13.96 21.02
C ASP A 564 35.99 13.40 22.37
N CYS A 565 34.75 13.67 22.79
CA CYS A 565 34.22 13.20 24.05
C CYS A 565 34.22 11.67 24.13
N ILE A 566 33.74 10.99 23.08
CA ILE A 566 33.72 9.52 23.05
C ILE A 566 35.15 8.96 23.04
N ALA A 567 36.06 9.56 22.27
CA ALA A 567 37.45 9.09 22.20
C ALA A 567 38.16 9.20 23.55
N GLU A 568 38.02 10.34 24.24
CA GLU A 568 38.57 10.53 25.59
C GLU A 568 38.03 9.47 26.56
N LYS A 569 36.73 9.18 26.52
CA LYS A 569 36.11 8.20 27.42
C LYS A 569 36.48 6.77 27.08
N LEU A 570 36.68 6.43 25.81
CA LEU A 570 37.21 5.12 25.41
C LEU A 570 38.64 4.93 25.93
N LEU A 571 39.52 5.90 25.69
CA LEU A 571 40.94 5.81 26.05
C LEU A 571 41.18 5.91 27.57
N SER A 572 40.33 6.63 28.30
CA SER A 572 40.39 6.72 29.77
C SER A 572 39.63 5.62 30.50
N SER A 573 38.90 4.76 29.78
CA SER A 573 38.13 3.68 30.37
C SER A 573 39.06 2.65 31.03
N ARG A 574 38.84 2.40 32.34
CA ARG A 574 39.59 1.40 33.10
C ARG A 574 38.88 0.05 33.19
N LYS A 575 37.58 0.00 32.90
CA LYS A 575 36.72 -1.20 32.99
C LYS A 575 35.60 -1.12 31.94
N PRO A 576 35.75 -1.76 30.76
CA PRO A 576 36.96 -2.43 30.26
C PRO A 576 38.08 -1.45 29.95
N VAL A 577 39.33 -1.93 29.92
CA VAL A 577 40.42 -1.19 29.29
C VAL A 577 40.28 -1.35 27.78
N ILE A 578 40.24 -0.24 27.05
CA ILE A 578 40.19 -0.22 25.59
C ILE A 578 41.42 0.52 25.08
N LYS A 579 42.12 -0.08 24.11
CA LYS A 579 43.35 0.45 23.53
C LYS A 579 43.17 0.70 22.03
N PRO A 580 43.97 1.62 21.44
CA PRO A 580 44.13 1.70 19.99
C PRO A 580 44.36 0.31 19.37
N GLY A 581 43.65 0.01 18.28
CA GLY A 581 43.65 -1.29 17.60
C GLY A 581 42.62 -2.30 18.12
N ASP A 582 41.97 -2.06 19.26
CA ASP A 582 40.90 -2.92 19.75
C ASP A 582 39.66 -2.84 18.85
N ARG A 583 38.93 -3.96 18.71
CA ARG A 583 37.68 -4.02 17.95
C ARG A 583 36.51 -3.88 18.89
N VAL A 584 35.57 -3.01 18.56
CA VAL A 584 34.34 -2.83 19.34
C VAL A 584 33.13 -2.97 18.44
N LEU A 585 32.13 -3.71 18.91
CA LEU A 585 30.88 -3.85 18.17
C LEU A 585 30.05 -2.58 18.33
N LEU A 586 29.59 -2.01 17.22
CA LEU A 586 28.63 -0.91 17.23
C LEU A 586 27.24 -1.49 17.00
N ILE A 587 26.47 -1.59 18.08
CA ILE A 587 25.10 -2.10 18.08
C ILE A 587 24.17 -0.95 18.45
N HIS A 588 23.72 -0.21 17.45
CA HIS A 588 22.84 0.94 17.60
C HIS A 588 21.66 0.80 16.65
N VAL A 589 20.46 1.17 17.12
CA VAL A 589 19.33 1.46 16.21
C VAL A 589 19.77 2.59 15.26
N PRO A 590 19.39 2.56 13.97
CA PRO A 590 19.73 3.63 13.04
C PRO A 590 19.38 5.01 13.61
N GLY A 591 20.35 5.92 13.59
CA GLY A 591 20.24 7.21 14.26
C GLY A 591 21.55 8.00 14.25
N LEU A 592 21.56 9.16 14.92
CA LEU A 592 22.74 10.04 14.99
C LEU A 592 23.77 9.51 15.99
N GLU A 593 23.33 8.77 17.00
CA GLU A 593 24.15 8.19 18.07
C GLU A 593 25.12 7.14 17.52
N PHE A 594 24.69 6.38 16.50
CA PHE A 594 25.57 5.47 15.77
C PHE A 594 26.74 6.22 15.11
N ILE A 595 26.43 7.37 14.48
CA ILE A 595 27.42 8.20 13.77
C ILE A 595 28.42 8.78 14.77
N ASP A 596 27.92 9.33 15.88
CA ASP A 596 28.76 9.86 16.96
C ASP A 596 29.73 8.77 17.49
N ALA A 597 29.21 7.56 17.75
CA ALA A 597 30.01 6.43 18.20
C ALA A 597 31.07 5.99 17.16
N PHE A 598 30.70 5.93 15.88
CA PHE A 598 31.61 5.54 14.80
C PHE A 598 32.83 6.46 14.73
N PHE A 599 32.62 7.78 14.69
CA PHE A 599 33.71 8.75 14.62
C PHE A 599 34.50 8.86 15.93
N GLY A 600 33.86 8.67 17.08
CA GLY A 600 34.56 8.55 18.35
C GLY A 600 35.53 7.36 18.40
N CYS A 601 35.16 6.22 17.79
CA CYS A 601 36.07 5.07 17.65
C CYS A 601 37.26 5.41 16.77
N LEU A 602 37.03 6.02 15.60
CA LEU A 602 38.11 6.40 14.68
C LEU A 602 39.11 7.35 15.35
N ARG A 603 38.62 8.34 16.11
CA ARG A 603 39.48 9.29 16.82
C ARG A 603 40.27 8.64 17.96
N ALA A 604 39.70 7.64 18.62
CA ALA A 604 40.42 6.80 19.59
C ALA A 604 41.36 5.76 18.95
N ARG A 605 41.36 5.65 17.61
CA ARG A 605 41.97 4.55 16.85
C ARG A 605 41.51 3.16 17.31
N VAL A 606 40.27 3.07 17.77
CA VAL A 606 39.58 1.81 18.06
C VAL A 606 38.82 1.44 16.79
N LEU A 607 38.85 0.17 16.39
CA LEU A 607 38.23 -0.32 15.16
C LEU A 607 36.73 -0.55 15.39
N PRO A 608 35.84 0.30 14.83
CA PRO A 608 34.42 0.05 14.92
C PRO A 608 34.04 -1.14 14.02
N VAL A 609 33.13 -1.98 14.52
CA VAL A 609 32.53 -3.08 13.78
C VAL A 609 31.01 -2.85 13.77
N PRO A 610 30.46 -2.17 12.75
CA PRO A 610 29.02 -1.96 12.64
C PRO A 610 28.27 -3.29 12.51
N VAL A 611 27.27 -3.51 13.36
CA VAL A 611 26.42 -4.70 13.32
C VAL A 611 24.96 -4.29 13.39
N LEU A 612 24.13 -4.92 12.54
CA LEU A 612 22.68 -4.72 12.56
C LEU A 612 22.13 -5.08 13.96
N PRO A 613 21.50 -4.14 14.68
CA PRO A 613 20.91 -4.44 15.99
C PRO A 613 19.71 -5.40 15.81
N PRO A 614 19.65 -6.51 16.56
CA PRO A 614 18.46 -7.35 16.60
C PRO A 614 17.32 -6.60 17.32
N ASP A 615 16.08 -7.02 17.07
CA ASP A 615 14.95 -6.53 17.86
C ASP A 615 15.08 -7.04 19.32
N PRO A 616 15.13 -6.15 20.33
CA PRO A 616 15.23 -6.53 21.73
C PRO A 616 14.08 -7.40 22.26
N LEU A 617 12.91 -7.38 21.59
CA LEU A 617 11.70 -8.10 21.96
C LEU A 617 11.55 -9.44 21.24
N GLN A 618 12.33 -9.67 20.18
CA GLN A 618 12.22 -10.85 19.32
C GLN A 618 12.93 -12.09 19.90
N ARG A 619 12.33 -13.27 19.70
CA ARG A 619 12.86 -14.59 20.14
C ARG A 619 13.88 -15.20 19.17
N GLY A 620 14.79 -14.40 18.62
CA GLY A 620 15.68 -14.82 17.51
C GLY A 620 17.05 -15.34 17.94
N GLY A 621 17.20 -16.65 18.18
CA GLY A 621 18.51 -17.24 18.51
C GLY A 621 19.57 -17.12 17.40
N GLN A 622 19.15 -17.16 16.13
CA GLN A 622 20.10 -17.05 15.00
C GLN A 622 20.77 -15.67 14.88
N ALA A 623 20.07 -14.58 15.23
CA ALA A 623 20.66 -13.24 15.20
C ALA A 623 21.74 -13.09 16.28
N LEU A 624 21.47 -13.60 17.49
CA LEU A 624 22.44 -13.61 18.59
C LEU A 624 23.65 -14.50 18.29
N LEU A 625 23.46 -15.67 17.68
CA LEU A 625 24.57 -16.53 17.22
C LEU A 625 25.45 -15.80 16.19
N LYS A 626 24.85 -15.05 15.27
CA LYS A 626 25.62 -14.24 14.31
C LYS A 626 26.43 -13.16 15.00
N ILE A 627 25.85 -12.45 15.97
CA ILE A 627 26.56 -11.42 16.74
C ILE A 627 27.70 -12.05 17.55
N GLU A 628 27.47 -13.21 18.17
CA GLU A 628 28.49 -13.94 18.90
C GLU A 628 29.63 -14.41 17.98
N ASN A 629 29.31 -14.93 16.79
CA ASN A 629 30.30 -15.33 15.79
C ASN A 629 31.12 -14.13 15.28
N VAL A 630 30.48 -13.00 15.02
CA VAL A 630 31.17 -11.74 14.66
C VAL A 630 32.10 -11.30 15.78
N ALA A 631 31.61 -11.28 17.03
CA ALA A 631 32.37 -10.91 18.21
C ALA A 631 33.64 -11.76 18.37
N LYS A 632 33.51 -13.09 18.22
CA LYS A 632 34.62 -14.03 18.29
C LYS A 632 35.59 -13.86 17.12
N SER A 633 35.06 -13.76 15.90
CA SER A 633 35.88 -13.68 14.68
C SER A 633 36.76 -12.44 14.63
N CYS A 634 36.28 -11.31 15.15
CA CYS A 634 37.07 -10.08 15.24
C CYS A 634 37.70 -9.85 16.62
N ASN A 635 37.59 -10.78 17.57
CA ASN A 635 38.06 -10.64 18.94
C ASN A 635 37.60 -9.31 19.58
N ALA A 636 36.30 -9.02 19.53
CA ALA A 636 35.75 -7.78 20.06
C ALA A 636 35.93 -7.68 21.59
N VAL A 637 36.24 -6.48 22.09
CA VAL A 637 36.50 -6.24 23.53
C VAL A 637 35.33 -5.59 24.27
N ALA A 638 34.41 -4.95 23.53
CA ALA A 638 33.24 -4.27 24.09
C ALA A 638 32.12 -4.12 23.06
N ILE A 639 30.92 -3.82 23.54
CA ILE A 639 29.76 -3.38 22.75
C ILE A 639 29.49 -1.90 23.06
N LEU A 640 29.50 -1.06 22.03
CA LEU A 640 29.02 0.32 22.13
C LEU A 640 27.56 0.38 21.66
N SER A 641 26.72 1.02 22.46
CA SER A 641 25.28 1.18 22.21
C SER A 641 24.73 2.40 22.94
N THR A 642 23.41 2.59 22.90
CA THR A 642 22.70 3.56 23.73
C THR A 642 22.19 2.93 25.02
N LEU A 643 22.01 3.74 26.07
CA LEU A 643 21.41 3.28 27.32
C LEU A 643 20.00 2.73 27.10
N GLY A 644 19.22 3.39 26.24
CA GLY A 644 17.85 2.99 25.91
C GLY A 644 17.79 1.60 25.27
N TYR A 645 18.61 1.33 24.25
CA TYR A 645 18.62 0.04 23.58
C TYR A 645 19.09 -1.09 24.51
N HIS A 646 20.19 -0.88 25.26
CA HIS A 646 20.65 -1.90 26.21
C HIS A 646 19.61 -2.16 27.33
N SER A 647 18.86 -1.15 27.77
CA SER A 647 17.78 -1.33 28.73
C SER A 647 16.64 -2.20 28.17
N ALA A 648 16.27 -1.98 26.90
CA ALA A 648 15.28 -2.81 26.22
C ALA A 648 15.75 -4.27 26.09
N VAL A 649 17.02 -4.49 25.75
CA VAL A 649 17.63 -5.84 25.71
C VAL A 649 17.54 -6.55 27.06
N ARG A 650 17.86 -5.84 28.16
CA ARG A 650 17.75 -6.40 29.52
C ARG A 650 16.31 -6.71 29.92
N ALA A 651 15.36 -5.85 29.55
CA ALA A 651 13.94 -6.06 29.80
C ALA A 651 13.39 -7.28 29.03
N GLY A 652 13.76 -7.42 27.75
CA GLY A 652 13.43 -8.58 26.93
C GLY A 652 13.94 -9.90 27.53
N LEU A 653 15.19 -9.91 28.03
CA LEU A 653 15.78 -11.07 28.71
C LEU A 653 15.01 -11.45 29.98
N MET A 654 14.59 -10.48 30.80
CA MET A 654 13.84 -10.73 32.03
C MET A 654 12.41 -11.25 31.77
N LYS A 655 11.74 -10.73 30.73
CA LYS A 655 10.42 -11.23 30.31
C LYS A 655 10.48 -12.72 29.93
N ASN A 656 11.61 -13.16 29.37
CA ASN A 656 11.84 -14.55 28.96
C ASN A 656 12.18 -15.50 30.13
N LEU A 657 12.53 -14.98 31.31
CA LEU A 657 12.81 -15.78 32.52
C LEU A 657 11.54 -16.07 33.35
N LEU A 658 10.40 -15.44 33.04
CA LEU A 658 9.14 -15.61 33.77
C LEU A 658 8.46 -16.97 33.46
N PRO A 659 7.95 -17.71 34.46
CA PRO A 659 7.42 -19.07 34.28
C PRO A 659 6.26 -19.20 33.28
N PHE A 660 5.41 -18.17 33.17
CA PHE A 660 4.21 -18.18 32.32
C PHE A 660 4.48 -18.06 30.81
N TYR A 661 5.72 -17.74 30.42
CA TYR A 661 6.11 -17.55 29.01
C TYR A 661 7.05 -18.66 28.49
N LYS A 662 7.26 -19.75 29.24
CA LYS A 662 8.01 -20.93 28.80
C LYS A 662 7.21 -21.73 27.76
N ALA A 663 7.29 -21.34 26.49
CA ALA A 663 6.98 -22.21 25.36
C ALA A 663 8.23 -23.01 24.94
N SER A 664 8.03 -24.26 24.53
CA SER A 664 9.03 -25.26 24.18
C SER A 664 9.97 -24.82 23.05
N GLY A 665 11.25 -24.60 23.38
CA GLY A 665 12.33 -24.36 22.42
C GLY A 665 13.57 -23.79 23.11
N GLN A 666 14.46 -24.66 23.60
CA GLN A 666 15.76 -24.24 24.15
C GLN A 666 16.68 -23.77 23.02
N SER A 667 16.66 -22.46 22.72
CA SER A 667 17.75 -21.85 21.96
C SER A 667 18.91 -21.52 22.91
N SER A 668 20.09 -22.05 22.64
CA SER A 668 21.32 -21.82 23.41
C SER A 668 21.96 -20.44 23.17
N ALA A 669 21.42 -19.65 22.24
CA ALA A 669 21.98 -18.40 21.79
C ALA A 669 21.90 -17.32 22.88
N ARG A 670 23.03 -16.67 23.18
CA ARG A 670 23.14 -15.60 24.18
C ARG A 670 23.87 -14.41 23.57
N TRP A 671 23.65 -13.24 24.14
CA TRP A 671 24.52 -12.09 23.86
C TRP A 671 25.97 -12.47 24.22
N PRO A 672 26.96 -12.03 23.42
CA PRO A 672 28.35 -12.27 23.75
C PRO A 672 28.66 -11.64 25.11
N ASN A 673 29.48 -12.32 25.91
CA ASN A 673 29.87 -11.86 27.24
C ASN A 673 30.88 -10.71 27.16
N LEU A 674 30.40 -9.56 26.69
CA LEU A 674 31.18 -8.34 26.50
C LEU A 674 30.59 -7.19 27.33
N PRO A 675 31.43 -6.28 27.84
CA PRO A 675 30.97 -5.09 28.52
C PRO A 675 30.22 -4.16 27.56
N TRP A 676 29.08 -3.64 28.02
CA TRP A 676 28.28 -2.66 27.30
C TRP A 676 28.66 -1.24 27.72
N ILE A 677 28.89 -0.39 26.74
CA ILE A 677 29.27 1.01 26.90
C ILE A 677 28.20 1.89 26.25
N HIS A 678 27.77 2.93 26.99
CA HIS A 678 26.68 3.82 26.60
C HIS A 678 27.21 5.18 26.16
N THR A 679 27.37 5.37 24.84
CA THR A 679 27.98 6.58 24.26
C THR A 679 27.09 7.81 24.41
N ASP A 680 25.78 7.64 24.26
CA ASP A 680 24.75 8.67 24.47
C ASP A 680 24.82 9.29 25.88
N SER A 681 25.10 8.45 26.88
CA SER A 681 25.23 8.87 28.27
C SER A 681 26.49 9.69 28.53
N TRP A 682 27.56 9.46 27.79
CA TRP A 682 28.78 10.25 27.87
C TRP A 682 28.58 11.64 27.26
N ILE A 683 28.02 11.72 26.06
CA ILE A 683 27.72 12.99 25.38
C ILE A 683 26.77 13.84 26.22
N ARG A 684 25.70 13.25 26.77
CA ARG A 684 24.74 14.01 27.60
C ARG A 684 25.40 14.61 28.84
N LYS A 685 26.37 13.92 29.44
CA LYS A 685 27.10 14.38 30.63
C LYS A 685 28.19 15.41 30.32
N SER A 686 28.71 15.45 29.08
CA SER A 686 29.72 16.43 28.66
C SER A 686 29.13 17.77 28.22
N LYS A 687 27.82 17.84 27.91
CA LYS A 687 27.14 19.10 27.58
C LYS A 687 27.34 20.15 28.68
N GLY A 688 27.99 21.26 28.35
CA GLY A 688 28.27 22.38 29.26
C GLY A 688 29.66 22.37 29.91
N LEU A 689 30.48 21.34 29.66
CA LEU A 689 31.89 21.31 30.06
C LEU A 689 32.78 21.77 28.89
N PRO A 690 33.88 22.51 29.14
CA PRO A 690 34.84 22.85 28.10
C PRO A 690 35.41 21.57 27.49
N ALA A 691 35.52 21.54 26.16
CA ALA A 691 36.10 20.40 25.43
C ALA A 691 37.48 20.10 26.01
N ALA A 692 37.68 18.88 26.50
CA ALA A 692 39.00 18.44 26.90
C ALA A 692 39.85 18.36 25.64
N ASN A 693 40.98 19.09 25.62
CA ASN A 693 42.01 18.90 24.60
C ASN A 693 42.59 17.50 24.81
N VAL A 694 41.99 16.49 24.17
CA VAL A 694 42.68 15.22 23.95
C VAL A 694 43.92 15.58 23.16
N ASP A 695 45.07 15.35 23.80
CA ASP A 695 46.36 15.84 23.35
C ASP A 695 46.51 15.64 21.83
N SER A 696 46.73 16.74 21.11
CA SER A 696 46.84 16.83 19.65
C SER A 696 48.05 16.09 19.07
N THR A 697 48.68 15.23 19.87
CA THR A 697 49.86 14.42 19.61
C THR A 697 49.54 13.02 19.07
N SER A 698 48.26 12.68 18.87
CA SER A 698 47.91 11.45 18.14
C SER A 698 48.32 11.60 16.66
N ILE A 699 49.35 10.85 16.27
CA ILE A 699 49.80 10.70 14.87
C ILE A 699 48.57 10.42 13.97
N ALA A 700 48.43 11.04 12.79
CA ALA A 700 47.32 10.68 11.91
C ALA A 700 47.44 9.19 11.50
N PRO A 701 46.35 8.44 11.35
CA PRO A 701 46.45 7.06 10.85
C PRO A 701 47.07 7.07 9.46
N GLU A 702 47.89 6.05 9.17
CA GLU A 702 48.46 5.84 7.84
C GLU A 702 47.38 5.36 6.86
N THR A 703 47.62 5.49 5.57
CA THR A 703 46.63 5.11 4.55
C THR A 703 46.28 3.63 4.56
N ASP A 704 47.23 2.79 4.95
CA ASP A 704 47.06 1.34 4.99
C ASP A 704 46.54 0.84 6.35
N ASP A 705 46.41 1.73 7.33
CA ASP A 705 45.76 1.42 8.60
C ASP A 705 44.28 1.08 8.37
N LEU A 706 43.78 0.11 9.14
CA LEU A 706 42.36 -0.24 9.14
C LEU A 706 41.52 0.90 9.71
N CYS A 707 40.48 1.27 8.96
CA CYS A 707 39.47 2.22 9.39
C CYS A 707 38.34 1.51 10.15
N PHE A 708 37.80 0.41 9.60
CA PHE A 708 36.73 -0.36 10.22
C PHE A 708 36.62 -1.77 9.62
N LEU A 709 35.87 -2.65 10.27
CA LEU A 709 35.53 -3.97 9.73
C LEU A 709 34.05 -4.01 9.35
N GLN A 710 33.77 -4.38 8.11
CA GLN A 710 32.41 -4.55 7.60
C GLN A 710 32.12 -6.03 7.41
N PHE A 711 31.18 -6.59 8.17
CA PHE A 711 30.81 -7.99 8.00
C PHE A 711 29.77 -8.16 6.89
N THR A 712 29.92 -9.24 6.11
CA THR A 712 28.98 -9.63 5.04
C THR A 712 28.40 -11.02 5.35
N SER A 713 27.12 -11.21 5.05
CA SER A 713 26.49 -12.54 5.08
C SER A 713 26.83 -13.27 3.78
N GLY A 714 28.00 -13.91 3.74
CA GLY A 714 28.39 -14.72 2.59
C GLY A 714 27.40 -15.87 2.34
N SER A 715 27.32 -16.34 1.10
CA SER A 715 26.51 -17.50 0.66
C SER A 715 26.89 -18.83 1.35
N THR A 716 28.00 -18.87 2.09
CA THR A 716 28.57 -20.05 2.75
C THR A 716 28.22 -20.16 4.24
N GLY A 717 27.32 -19.34 4.77
CA GLY A 717 26.79 -19.45 6.14
C GLY A 717 27.54 -18.66 7.23
N ASP A 718 28.87 -18.59 7.18
CA ASP A 718 29.69 -17.82 8.13
C ASP A 718 29.94 -16.37 7.66
N ALA A 719 29.74 -15.40 8.56
CA ALA A 719 29.95 -14.00 8.27
C ALA A 719 31.45 -13.67 8.17
N LYS A 720 31.88 -13.02 7.08
CA LYS A 720 33.29 -12.65 6.85
C LYS A 720 33.48 -11.15 7.07
N GLY A 721 34.50 -10.80 7.85
CA GLY A 721 34.88 -9.41 8.09
C GLY A 721 35.74 -8.87 6.95
N VAL A 722 35.21 -7.90 6.21
CA VAL A 722 35.95 -7.16 5.19
C VAL A 722 36.76 -6.08 5.87
N MET A 723 38.07 -6.11 5.66
CA MET A 723 39.03 -5.13 6.18
C MET A 723 39.01 -3.88 5.30
N ILE A 724 38.53 -2.76 5.85
CA ILE A 724 38.46 -1.49 5.14
C ILE A 724 39.53 -0.55 5.67
N THR A 725 40.47 -0.12 4.82
CA THR A 725 41.55 0.82 5.18
C THR A 725 41.12 2.28 5.07
N HIS A 726 41.81 3.18 5.77
CA HIS A 726 41.59 4.63 5.70
C HIS A 726 41.80 5.18 4.28
N GLY A 727 42.89 4.78 3.62
CA GLY A 727 43.19 5.19 2.25
C GLY A 727 42.16 4.67 1.25
N GLY A 728 41.75 3.40 1.38
CA GLY A 728 40.75 2.79 0.51
C GLY A 728 39.39 3.49 0.58
N ILE A 729 38.91 3.77 1.81
CA ILE A 729 37.61 4.43 1.97
C ILE A 729 37.63 5.88 1.51
N VAL A 730 38.69 6.63 1.83
CA VAL A 730 38.82 8.03 1.41
C VAL A 730 38.97 8.13 -0.11
N HIS A 731 39.72 7.22 -0.73
CA HIS A 731 39.82 7.14 -2.18
C HIS A 731 38.45 6.93 -2.83
N ASN A 732 37.68 5.95 -2.33
CA ASN A 732 36.34 5.67 -2.84
C ASN A 732 35.39 6.87 -2.71
N VAL A 733 35.37 7.53 -1.54
CA VAL A 733 34.49 8.69 -1.33
C VAL A 733 34.91 9.89 -2.18
N LYS A 734 36.22 10.12 -2.38
CA LYS A 734 36.71 11.15 -3.31
C LYS A 734 36.29 10.86 -4.75
N LEU A 735 36.32 9.59 -5.17
CA LEU A 735 35.85 9.17 -6.48
C LEU A 735 34.35 9.45 -6.64
N MET A 736 33.53 9.06 -5.66
CA MET A 736 32.09 9.33 -5.64
C MET A 736 31.82 10.84 -5.71
N ARG A 737 32.49 11.65 -4.88
CA ARG A 737 32.37 13.11 -4.91
C ARG A 737 32.64 13.68 -6.31
N ARG A 738 33.72 13.24 -6.97
CA ARG A 738 34.04 13.65 -8.35
C ARG A 738 32.96 13.22 -9.34
N ARG A 739 32.45 11.99 -9.22
CA ARG A 739 31.46 11.42 -10.15
C ARG A 739 30.08 12.06 -10.01
N TYR A 740 29.68 12.37 -8.77
CA TYR A 740 28.42 13.03 -8.43
C TYR A 740 28.53 14.56 -8.51
N ARG A 741 29.75 15.10 -8.69
CA ARG A 741 30.04 16.54 -8.65
C ARG A 741 29.56 17.19 -7.34
N SER A 742 29.69 16.46 -6.24
CA SER A 742 29.26 16.94 -4.92
C SER A 742 30.19 18.04 -4.42
N THR A 743 29.61 19.06 -3.80
CA THR A 743 30.30 20.21 -3.22
C THR A 743 29.84 20.42 -1.78
N SER A 744 30.38 21.43 -1.11
CA SER A 744 29.87 21.87 0.18
C SER A 744 28.47 22.46 0.12
N SER A 745 27.81 22.56 -1.04
CA SER A 745 26.39 22.91 -1.13
C SER A 745 25.48 21.70 -1.39
N THR A 746 26.03 20.50 -1.56
CA THR A 746 25.26 19.28 -1.85
C THR A 746 24.38 18.90 -0.66
N VAL A 747 23.13 18.53 -0.97
CA VAL A 747 22.15 17.97 -0.04
C VAL A 747 21.77 16.57 -0.51
N LEU A 748 22.14 15.57 0.28
CA LEU A 748 21.84 14.17 0.03
C LEU A 748 20.65 13.73 0.88
N VAL A 749 19.78 12.88 0.33
CA VAL A 749 18.70 12.24 1.09
C VAL A 749 18.85 10.73 0.99
N SER A 750 18.95 10.05 2.13
CA SER A 750 19.11 8.60 2.15
C SER A 750 18.36 7.95 3.31
N TRP A 751 17.79 6.79 3.04
CA TRP A 751 17.14 5.93 4.03
C TRP A 751 17.85 4.59 4.19
N LEU A 752 18.95 4.40 3.45
CA LEU A 752 19.66 3.12 3.43
C LEU A 752 20.30 2.84 4.79
N PRO A 753 20.41 1.56 5.18
CA PRO A 753 20.87 1.21 6.52
C PRO A 753 22.32 1.64 6.77
N GLN A 754 22.58 2.26 7.92
CA GLN A 754 23.90 2.77 8.31
C GLN A 754 24.95 1.67 8.59
N TYR A 755 24.53 0.41 8.63
CA TYR A 755 25.40 -0.77 8.78
C TYR A 755 25.66 -1.49 7.44
N HIS A 756 25.12 -0.98 6.33
CA HIS A 756 25.37 -1.45 4.97
C HIS A 756 26.27 -0.46 4.22
N ASP A 757 27.03 -0.93 3.23
CA ASP A 757 28.04 -0.12 2.54
C ASP A 757 27.44 1.15 1.89
N MET A 758 26.32 1.04 1.17
CA MET A 758 25.68 2.18 0.50
C MET A 758 25.07 3.19 1.48
N GLY A 759 24.53 2.74 2.62
CA GLY A 759 24.03 3.65 3.64
C GLY A 759 25.15 4.35 4.41
N LEU A 760 26.18 3.59 4.80
CA LEU A 760 27.33 4.09 5.55
C LEU A 760 28.25 4.98 4.67
N ILE A 761 28.72 4.44 3.55
CA ILE A 761 29.70 5.06 2.68
C ILE A 761 29.01 6.05 1.73
N GLY A 762 28.01 5.58 0.99
CA GLY A 762 27.28 6.40 0.02
C GLY A 762 26.49 7.52 0.68
N GLY A 763 25.76 7.22 1.76
CA GLY A 763 24.94 8.17 2.50
C GLY A 763 25.74 9.10 3.42
N LEU A 764 26.46 8.54 4.40
CA LEU A 764 27.10 9.34 5.44
C LEU A 764 28.43 9.95 4.98
N PHE A 765 29.38 9.11 4.54
CA PHE A 765 30.74 9.58 4.29
C PHE A 765 30.82 10.53 3.09
N THR A 766 30.03 10.32 2.03
CA THR A 766 29.97 11.24 0.90
C THR A 766 29.58 12.66 1.32
N ALA A 767 28.58 12.79 2.19
CA ALA A 767 28.14 14.10 2.68
C ALA A 767 29.22 14.76 3.54
N LEU A 768 29.80 14.02 4.50
CA LEU A 768 30.88 14.50 5.36
C LEU A 768 32.10 14.97 4.57
N VAL A 769 32.63 14.13 3.68
CA VAL A 769 33.84 14.44 2.92
C VAL A 769 33.62 15.66 2.03
N SER A 770 32.45 15.77 1.40
CA SER A 770 32.12 16.88 0.50
C SER A 770 31.88 18.23 1.20
N GLY A 771 31.76 18.27 2.53
CA GLY A 771 31.29 19.49 3.23
C GLY A 771 29.77 19.71 3.05
N GLY A 772 29.05 18.69 2.58
CA GLY A 772 27.63 18.72 2.26
C GLY A 772 26.72 18.56 3.48
N THR A 773 25.46 18.20 3.22
CA THR A 773 24.45 17.86 4.23
C THR A 773 23.76 16.56 3.80
N ALA A 774 23.45 15.69 4.75
CA ALA A 774 22.61 14.52 4.53
C ALA A 774 21.37 14.56 5.43
N VAL A 775 20.21 14.36 4.82
CA VAL A 775 18.92 14.17 5.50
C VAL A 775 18.58 12.69 5.46
N LEU A 776 18.40 12.11 6.64
CA LEU A 776 18.39 10.67 6.85
C LEU A 776 17.14 10.25 7.59
N PHE A 777 16.65 9.05 7.32
CA PHE A 777 15.59 8.40 8.09
C PHE A 777 15.76 6.88 8.01
N SER A 778 15.02 6.14 8.85
CA SER A 778 15.26 4.71 8.95
C SER A 778 14.78 3.95 7.69
N PRO A 779 15.41 2.82 7.33
CA PRO A 779 14.87 1.94 6.29
C PRO A 779 13.44 1.47 6.59
N MET A 780 13.09 1.36 7.86
CA MET A 780 11.73 1.00 8.29
C MET A 780 10.73 2.12 8.02
N THR A 781 11.13 3.36 8.22
CA THR A 781 10.35 4.54 7.85
C THR A 781 10.10 4.55 6.34
N PHE A 782 11.14 4.30 5.52
CA PHE A 782 10.98 4.20 4.06
C PHE A 782 9.99 3.09 3.66
N ILE A 783 10.14 1.88 4.21
CA ILE A 783 9.25 0.76 3.89
C ILE A 783 7.80 1.06 4.30
N LYS A 784 7.58 1.75 5.43
CA LYS A 784 6.24 2.17 5.89
C LYS A 784 5.65 3.30 5.02
N ASN A 785 6.50 4.23 4.59
CA ASN A 785 6.10 5.42 3.85
C ASN A 785 7.15 5.80 2.78
N PRO A 786 7.16 5.12 1.61
CA PRO A 786 8.15 5.40 0.56
C PRO A 786 8.07 6.83 0.01
N LEU A 787 6.88 7.46 0.09
CA LEU A 787 6.65 8.83 -0.36
C LEU A 787 7.49 9.85 0.41
N LEU A 788 7.76 9.59 1.70
CA LEU A 788 8.57 10.47 2.52
C LEU A 788 9.93 10.76 1.87
N TRP A 789 10.50 9.81 1.13
CA TRP A 789 11.77 10.01 0.45
C TRP A 789 11.71 11.15 -0.56
N LEU A 790 10.70 11.14 -1.43
CA LEU A 790 10.53 12.15 -2.47
C LEU A 790 10.05 13.48 -1.89
N GLU A 791 9.19 13.45 -0.88
CA GLU A 791 8.77 14.64 -0.14
C GLU A 791 9.97 15.31 0.55
N THR A 792 10.86 14.51 1.14
CA THR A 792 12.10 14.99 1.75
C THR A 792 13.04 15.56 0.71
N MET A 793 13.23 14.87 -0.44
CA MET A 793 14.04 15.39 -1.54
C MET A 793 13.51 16.74 -2.04
N SER A 794 12.19 16.89 -2.16
CA SER A 794 11.55 18.15 -2.54
C SER A 794 11.73 19.24 -1.47
N LYS A 795 11.37 18.94 -0.22
CA LYS A 795 11.43 19.87 0.94
C LYS A 795 12.83 20.42 1.16
N TYR A 796 13.84 19.54 1.07
CA TYR A 796 15.24 19.91 1.31
C TYR A 796 16.02 20.26 0.04
N LYS A 797 15.36 20.24 -1.14
CA LYS A 797 15.98 20.49 -2.45
C LYS A 797 17.24 19.65 -2.64
N ALA A 798 17.08 18.34 -2.48
CA ALA A 798 18.14 17.36 -2.68
C ALA A 798 18.76 17.53 -4.07
N SER A 799 20.07 17.35 -4.14
CA SER A 799 20.91 17.87 -5.24
C SER A 799 21.73 16.78 -5.92
#